data_AF-A0A2M7QVS6-F1
#
_entry.id   AF-A0A2M7QVS6-F1
#
_cell.length_a   1.000
_cell.length_b   1.000
_cell.length_c   1.000
_cell.angle_alpha   90.00
_cell.angle_beta   90.00
_cell.angle_gamma   90.00
#
_symmetry.space_group_name_H-M   'P 1'
#
loop_
_entity.id
_entity.type
_entity.pdbx_description
1 polymer ?
#
loop_
_entity_poly.entity_id
_entity_poly.type
_entity_poly.pdbx_seq_one_letter_code
_entity_poly.pdbx_strand_id
1 'polypeptide(L)'
;MLNTQKLLFILPDLAYVTELLPDKKPHTFSIQSCKQINGEFLNETEFIPQNVVKLIDKLEPGEEYFLILPDYLFTNTIISVDETSDTKIKEKLTTEVLPKLNLTEDTHLIETVSLSELKGTSRVQLSAIEKSILTIIKVTAADKGIKIAGIAPLSWTVKSLISLEPSISVLQMGEKLYTAQHYIGVDQTTTAEVSNPENVVETIKTLKGAEPSIQTVYLASNAVVEEKIKDELHKTLPIQQMATKANSEKIPSYVSQIIIAAMRTLTIPDYTVPTFKLAKPTQDEKDQFATVLSSKDAKETENEAKETKDLPKPSVVPAAATDTADQAATMAIDLENVKEEPEKPADLPEIEDTEKDTMPAKKTDKTPAEVVPALDATGAAVAIGLADAANQVTFGETSLAATTDSQTNELDSDSSDKPEEKDQMKKEMDQEKTTKVTTDKNDVSLATDTADAPETATSKSTINPTTEMAPVVVGTASADSLMSTGLLEPTTNETSGESTQEDIDLKQFTQTSESGVESAQTAKPVIKNKSGANQMLKMILITTGVFIVTVAIGVGVGMAILKYSGQQNAPQTPPVEVEEVTPSPEPTPTPTPEASSSATLDKSKLKLLIVNATAKAGYAGQIKTKLATDKFTNVTTGNAKGDYSAGNFIYLKETNPALVSAIEKATALDITATASAQAEDTQGSYDAVLVLAK
;
A
#
# COMPACT_ATOMS: atom_id res chain seq x y z
N MET A 1 12.19 -8.09 -33.27
CA MET A 1 11.08 -8.32 -32.32
C MET A 1 10.17 -7.09 -32.32
N LEU A 2 8.97 -7.19 -31.73
CA LEU A 2 8.23 -6.00 -31.27
C LEU A 2 8.94 -5.43 -30.03
N ASN A 3 8.81 -4.13 -29.76
CA ASN A 3 9.36 -3.50 -28.56
C ASN A 3 8.37 -3.64 -27.40
N THR A 4 8.11 -4.88 -26.97
CA THR A 4 7.19 -5.18 -25.86
C THR A 4 7.89 -5.04 -24.52
N GLN A 5 7.13 -4.65 -23.49
CA GLN A 5 7.61 -4.50 -22.12
C GLN A 5 6.82 -5.45 -21.22
N LYS A 6 7.50 -6.19 -20.35
CA LYS A 6 6.88 -7.26 -19.56
C LYS A 6 6.83 -6.91 -18.06
N LEU A 7 5.67 -7.13 -17.44
CA LEU A 7 5.49 -7.01 -15.99
C LEU A 7 5.29 -8.40 -15.38
N LEU A 8 5.76 -8.53 -14.13
CA LEU A 8 5.50 -9.67 -13.28
C LEU A 8 4.90 -9.16 -11.97
N PHE A 9 3.62 -9.39 -11.74
CA PHE A 9 2.98 -9.17 -10.44
C PHE A 9 3.03 -10.49 -9.66
N ILE A 10 3.52 -10.49 -8.42
CA ILE A 10 3.47 -11.67 -7.54
C ILE A 10 2.72 -11.29 -6.27
N LEU A 11 1.51 -11.84 -6.09
CA LEU A 11 0.57 -11.53 -5.02
C LEU A 11 0.34 -12.79 -4.15
N PRO A 12 -0.35 -12.72 -3.00
CA PRO A 12 -0.49 -13.87 -2.10
C PRO A 12 -1.05 -15.12 -2.76
N ASP A 13 -2.13 -14.95 -3.55
CA ASP A 13 -3.01 -16.00 -4.09
C ASP A 13 -2.80 -16.28 -5.60
N LEU A 14 -2.15 -15.36 -6.31
CA LEU A 14 -1.88 -15.47 -7.74
C LEU A 14 -0.69 -14.60 -8.19
N ALA A 15 -0.28 -14.82 -9.43
CA ALA A 15 0.66 -13.97 -10.15
C ALA A 15 0.09 -13.60 -11.53
N TYR A 16 0.42 -12.40 -12.01
CA TYR A 16 0.15 -11.99 -13.39
C TYR A 16 1.47 -11.81 -14.14
N VAL A 17 1.66 -12.60 -15.19
CA VAL A 17 2.73 -12.40 -16.18
C VAL A 17 2.12 -11.66 -17.35
N THR A 18 2.58 -10.44 -17.65
CA THR A 18 1.96 -9.58 -18.65
C THR A 18 2.98 -9.05 -19.64
N GLU A 19 2.55 -8.89 -20.88
CA GLU A 19 3.31 -8.32 -21.99
C GLU A 19 2.50 -7.18 -22.58
N LEU A 20 3.08 -5.97 -22.58
CA LEU A 20 2.45 -4.78 -23.11
C LEU A 20 3.16 -4.30 -24.37
N LEU A 21 2.36 -3.98 -25.39
CA LEU A 21 2.81 -3.33 -26.62
C LEU A 21 2.53 -1.83 -26.51
N PRO A 22 3.56 -0.96 -26.66
CA PRO A 22 3.37 0.49 -26.77
C PRO A 22 2.50 0.85 -27.98
N ASP A 23 1.50 1.70 -27.78
CA ASP A 23 0.70 2.30 -28.87
C ASP A 23 1.36 3.61 -29.36
N LYS A 24 0.83 4.19 -30.44
CA LYS A 24 1.36 5.36 -31.14
C LYS A 24 1.44 6.64 -30.30
N LYS A 25 0.74 6.72 -29.17
CA LYS A 25 0.82 7.87 -28.25
C LYS A 25 1.84 7.56 -27.14
N PRO A 26 2.73 8.51 -26.79
CA PRO A 26 3.67 8.32 -25.68
C PRO A 26 2.98 7.85 -24.40
N HIS A 27 3.59 6.87 -23.72
CA HIS A 27 3.13 6.31 -22.46
C HIS A 27 1.71 5.68 -22.50
N THR A 28 1.27 5.26 -23.69
CA THR A 28 0.04 4.45 -23.85
C THR A 28 0.40 3.04 -24.30
N PHE A 29 -0.33 2.06 -23.78
CA PHE A 29 -0.01 0.65 -23.90
C PHE A 29 -1.26 -0.18 -24.11
N SER A 30 -1.13 -1.28 -24.83
CA SER A 30 -2.13 -2.33 -24.96
C SER A 30 -1.57 -3.64 -24.41
N ILE A 31 -2.41 -4.43 -23.73
CA ILE A 31 -1.99 -5.76 -23.24
C ILE A 31 -1.97 -6.72 -24.43
N GLN A 32 -0.78 -7.10 -24.88
CA GLN A 32 -0.58 -8.06 -25.97
C GLN A 32 -0.85 -9.48 -25.46
N SER A 33 -0.32 -9.81 -24.28
CA SER A 33 -0.62 -11.05 -23.58
C SER A 33 -0.66 -10.83 -22.07
N CYS A 34 -1.48 -11.60 -21.37
CA CYS A 34 -1.46 -11.67 -19.91
C CYS A 34 -1.91 -13.07 -19.48
N LYS A 35 -1.18 -13.64 -18.53
CA LYS A 35 -1.29 -15.01 -18.05
C LYS A 35 -1.41 -14.94 -16.52
N GLN A 36 -2.63 -15.17 -16.03
CA GLN A 36 -2.86 -15.39 -14.61
C GLN A 36 -2.34 -16.78 -14.23
N ILE A 37 -1.59 -16.88 -13.14
CA ILE A 37 -1.07 -18.12 -12.59
C ILE A 37 -1.53 -18.16 -11.13
N ASN A 38 -2.54 -18.97 -10.82
CA ASN A 38 -3.05 -19.11 -9.46
C ASN A 38 -2.08 -19.96 -8.62
N GLY A 39 -1.96 -19.64 -7.33
CA GLY A 39 -1.16 -20.40 -6.36
C GLY A 39 -0.71 -19.52 -5.20
N GLU A 40 -0.56 -20.12 -4.03
CA GLU A 40 -0.03 -19.43 -2.85
C GLU A 40 1.46 -19.09 -3.07
N PHE A 41 1.77 -17.81 -3.32
CA PHE A 41 3.15 -17.36 -3.51
C PHE A 41 3.74 -16.69 -2.27
N LEU A 42 2.91 -16.14 -1.37
CA LEU A 42 3.36 -15.54 -0.12
C LEU A 42 2.63 -16.08 1.10
N ASN A 43 3.39 -16.33 2.17
CA ASN A 43 2.90 -16.61 3.51
C ASN A 43 3.13 -15.40 4.41
N GLU A 44 2.07 -14.60 4.64
CA GLU A 44 2.14 -13.30 5.31
C GLU A 44 3.17 -12.36 4.66
N THR A 45 4.42 -12.33 5.14
CA THR A 45 5.50 -11.45 4.67
C THR A 45 6.64 -12.17 3.95
N GLU A 46 6.57 -13.48 3.75
CA GLU A 46 7.64 -14.27 3.10
C GLU A 46 7.14 -14.92 1.79
N PHE A 47 8.06 -15.26 0.88
CA PHE A 47 7.74 -16.02 -0.34
C PHE A 47 7.81 -17.53 -0.10
N ILE A 48 6.81 -18.27 -0.58
CA ILE A 48 6.76 -19.73 -0.55
C ILE A 48 7.70 -20.29 -1.65
N PRO A 49 8.91 -20.82 -1.31
CA PRO A 49 9.98 -20.92 -2.30
C PRO A 49 9.67 -21.90 -3.44
N GLN A 50 9.00 -23.01 -3.11
CA GLN A 50 8.59 -24.05 -4.05
C GLN A 50 7.59 -23.56 -5.10
N ASN A 51 6.81 -22.50 -4.78
CA ASN A 51 5.83 -21.95 -5.70
C ASN A 51 6.43 -20.80 -6.51
N VAL A 52 7.36 -20.01 -5.94
CA VAL A 52 8.18 -19.05 -6.70
C VAL A 52 9.04 -19.75 -7.77
N VAL A 53 9.67 -20.89 -7.48
CA VAL A 53 10.36 -21.72 -8.49
C VAL A 53 9.41 -22.08 -9.64
N LYS A 54 8.24 -22.64 -9.35
CA LYS A 54 7.22 -23.03 -10.36
C LYS A 54 6.61 -21.85 -11.11
N LEU A 55 6.66 -20.63 -10.56
CA LEU A 55 6.23 -19.41 -11.23
C LEU A 55 7.29 -18.96 -12.23
N ILE A 56 8.55 -18.92 -11.81
CA ILE A 56 9.67 -18.44 -12.61
C ILE A 56 10.07 -19.45 -13.69
N ASP A 57 9.85 -20.76 -13.47
CA ASP A 57 9.87 -21.80 -14.51
C ASP A 57 8.77 -21.65 -15.59
N LYS A 58 7.74 -20.82 -15.37
CA LYS A 58 6.64 -20.55 -16.34
C LYS A 58 6.81 -19.23 -17.10
N LEU A 59 7.92 -18.54 -16.89
CA LEU A 59 8.36 -17.34 -17.60
C LEU A 59 9.27 -17.74 -18.78
N GLU A 60 9.54 -16.78 -19.66
CA GLU A 60 10.35 -17.00 -20.86
C GLU A 60 11.85 -16.79 -20.54
N PRO A 61 12.74 -17.79 -20.75
CA PRO A 61 14.17 -17.65 -20.47
C PRO A 61 14.85 -16.58 -21.33
N GLY A 62 15.76 -15.81 -20.74
CA GLY A 62 16.47 -14.71 -21.42
C GLY A 62 15.71 -13.39 -21.51
N GLU A 63 14.43 -13.37 -21.14
CA GLU A 63 13.58 -12.17 -21.18
C GLU A 63 13.75 -11.27 -19.94
N GLU A 64 13.29 -10.02 -20.06
CA GLU A 64 13.37 -9.00 -19.03
C GLU A 64 11.97 -8.64 -18.51
N TYR A 65 11.79 -8.66 -17.18
CA TYR A 65 10.54 -8.34 -16.50
C TYR A 65 10.76 -7.23 -15.47
N PHE A 66 9.80 -6.31 -15.34
CA PHE A 66 9.70 -5.43 -14.17
C PHE A 66 8.81 -6.09 -13.11
N LEU A 67 9.30 -6.21 -11.88
CA LEU A 67 8.62 -6.91 -10.79
C LEU A 67 7.77 -5.93 -9.97
N ILE A 68 6.52 -6.29 -9.71
CA ILE A 68 5.57 -5.50 -8.91
C ILE A 68 5.07 -6.36 -7.76
N LEU A 69 5.20 -5.83 -6.54
CA LEU A 69 4.96 -6.57 -5.30
C LEU A 69 3.96 -5.85 -4.38
N PRO A 70 3.25 -6.59 -3.50
CA PRO A 70 2.38 -6.03 -2.47
C PRO A 70 3.07 -5.03 -1.56
N ASP A 71 2.37 -3.95 -1.23
CA ASP A 71 2.93 -2.82 -0.48
C ASP A 71 3.38 -3.18 0.94
N TYR A 72 2.77 -4.18 1.57
CA TYR A 72 3.13 -4.64 2.91
C TYR A 72 4.50 -5.34 2.98
N LEU A 73 5.15 -5.61 1.85
CA LEU A 73 6.55 -6.08 1.78
C LEU A 73 7.57 -4.93 1.86
N PHE A 74 7.10 -3.69 1.91
CA PHE A 74 7.93 -2.49 1.90
C PHE A 74 7.67 -1.64 3.15
N THR A 75 8.75 -1.19 3.81
CA THR A 75 8.66 -0.08 4.75
C THR A 75 8.58 1.22 3.96
N ASN A 76 7.35 1.67 3.68
CA ASN A 76 7.04 2.97 3.07
C ASN A 76 6.67 3.98 4.15
N THR A 77 7.32 5.14 4.18
CA THR A 77 6.98 6.23 5.11
C THR A 77 7.39 7.59 4.56
N ILE A 78 6.59 8.64 4.83
CA ILE A 78 6.96 10.03 4.56
C ILE A 78 7.51 10.65 5.84
N ILE A 79 8.73 11.15 5.77
CA ILE A 79 9.46 11.73 6.90
C ILE A 79 9.83 13.19 6.62
N SER A 80 9.82 14.01 7.67
CA SER A 80 10.26 15.41 7.61
C SER A 80 11.71 15.52 8.08
N VAL A 81 12.55 16.18 7.29
CA VAL A 81 13.99 16.34 7.53
C VAL A 81 14.33 17.82 7.44
N ASP A 82 14.83 18.42 8.52
CA ASP A 82 15.14 19.86 8.61
C ASP A 82 16.46 20.24 7.90
N GLU A 83 16.63 19.73 6.69
CA GLU A 83 17.71 20.04 5.76
C GLU A 83 17.15 20.04 4.33
N THR A 84 17.76 20.82 3.44
CA THR A 84 17.30 21.03 2.06
C THR A 84 18.30 20.59 0.99
N SER A 85 19.54 20.28 1.39
CA SER A 85 20.57 19.75 0.50
C SER A 85 20.53 18.23 0.49
N ASP A 86 20.40 17.59 -0.68
CA ASP A 86 20.37 16.14 -0.85
C ASP A 86 21.48 15.40 -0.09
N THR A 87 22.70 15.96 -0.09
CA THR A 87 23.85 15.41 0.66
C THR A 87 23.58 15.34 2.15
N LYS A 88 23.06 16.43 2.74
CA LYS A 88 22.74 16.52 4.17
C LYS A 88 21.49 15.73 4.53
N ILE A 89 20.49 15.71 3.65
CA ILE A 89 19.31 14.87 3.78
C ILE A 89 19.77 13.42 3.87
N LYS A 90 20.58 12.95 2.92
CA LYS A 90 21.15 11.59 2.95
C LYS A 90 21.97 11.33 4.21
N GLU A 91 22.82 12.27 4.62
CA GLU A 91 23.60 12.17 5.86
C GLU A 91 22.70 11.97 7.10
N LYS A 92 21.68 12.82 7.30
CA LYS A 92 20.71 12.73 8.40
C LYS A 92 19.85 11.47 8.31
N LEU A 93 19.50 11.00 7.11
CA LEU A 93 18.81 9.74 6.90
C LEU A 93 19.65 8.54 7.32
N THR A 94 20.90 8.44 6.84
CA THR A 94 21.81 7.32 7.13
C THR A 94 22.29 7.31 8.59
N THR A 95 22.56 8.47 9.19
CA THR A 95 23.09 8.57 10.57
C THR A 95 22.02 8.54 11.65
N GLU A 96 20.84 9.14 11.41
CA GLU A 96 19.78 9.22 12.43
C GLU A 96 18.56 8.37 12.12
N VAL A 97 17.98 8.48 10.93
CA VAL A 97 16.60 7.97 10.70
C VAL A 97 16.58 6.47 10.44
N LEU A 98 17.43 5.98 9.53
CA LEU A 98 17.50 4.55 9.19
C LEU A 98 17.81 3.66 10.41
N PRO A 99 18.78 3.99 11.29
CA PRO A 99 19.01 3.24 12.53
C PRO A 99 17.81 3.23 13.48
N LYS A 100 17.08 4.35 13.62
CA LYS A 100 15.87 4.44 14.47
C LYS A 100 14.71 3.58 13.94
N LEU A 101 14.72 3.25 12.65
CA LEU A 101 13.76 2.35 11.99
C LEU A 101 14.27 0.89 11.89
N ASN A 102 15.45 0.57 12.41
CA ASN A 102 16.16 -0.71 12.23
C ASN A 102 16.47 -1.07 10.76
N LEU A 103 16.55 -0.06 9.87
CA LEU A 103 16.87 -0.23 8.46
C LEU A 103 18.37 -0.03 8.24
N THR A 104 19.02 -0.93 7.50
CA THR A 104 20.43 -0.79 7.11
C THR A 104 20.64 -1.16 5.64
N GLU A 105 21.59 -0.51 4.97
CA GLU A 105 21.97 -0.87 3.59
C GLU A 105 22.54 -2.30 3.47
N ASP A 106 22.92 -2.95 4.57
CA ASP A 106 23.31 -4.37 4.62
C ASP A 106 22.10 -5.31 4.52
N THR A 107 21.02 -5.02 5.24
CA THR A 107 19.84 -5.89 5.38
C THR A 107 18.74 -5.59 4.37
N HIS A 108 18.62 -4.33 3.95
CA HIS A 108 17.56 -3.83 3.08
C HIS A 108 18.12 -3.25 1.77
N LEU A 109 17.29 -3.23 0.72
CA LEU A 109 17.40 -2.27 -0.37
C LEU A 109 16.59 -1.04 0.03
N ILE A 110 17.17 0.15 -0.07
CA ILE A 110 16.60 1.40 0.44
C ILE A 110 16.66 2.45 -0.66
N GLU A 111 15.53 3.07 -0.98
CA GLU A 111 15.38 4.16 -1.94
C GLU A 111 14.73 5.35 -1.25
N THR A 112 15.17 6.56 -1.59
CA THR A 112 14.72 7.81 -0.94
C THR A 112 14.46 8.90 -1.96
N VAL A 113 13.28 9.53 -1.92
CA VAL A 113 12.86 10.55 -2.89
C VAL A 113 12.44 11.82 -2.15
N SER A 114 13.06 12.97 -2.47
CA SER A 114 12.59 14.27 -1.96
C SER A 114 11.28 14.65 -2.66
N LEU A 115 10.23 14.94 -1.89
CA LEU A 115 8.87 15.17 -2.38
C LEU A 115 8.49 16.65 -2.39
N SER A 116 8.96 17.42 -1.40
CA SER A 116 8.70 18.86 -1.30
C SER A 116 9.62 19.53 -0.28
N GLU A 117 10.16 20.69 -0.60
CA GLU A 117 10.80 21.58 0.39
C GLU A 117 9.81 22.64 0.90
N LEU A 118 9.77 22.88 2.21
CA LEU A 118 9.01 23.99 2.80
C LEU A 118 9.74 24.58 4.02
N LYS A 119 10.16 25.85 3.91
CA LYS A 119 10.76 26.65 5.00
C LYS A 119 12.03 26.04 5.64
N GLY A 120 12.83 25.30 4.87
CA GLY A 120 14.03 24.62 5.38
C GLY A 120 13.82 23.16 5.79
N THR A 121 12.58 22.68 5.83
CA THR A 121 12.26 21.26 6.07
C THR A 121 11.84 20.59 4.76
N SER A 122 12.54 19.53 4.38
CA SER A 122 12.18 18.67 3.25
C SER A 122 11.29 17.53 3.72
N ARG A 123 10.25 17.20 2.93
CA ARG A 123 9.53 15.93 3.05
C ARG A 123 10.16 14.92 2.11
N VAL A 124 10.53 13.77 2.64
CA VAL A 124 11.22 12.71 1.91
C VAL A 124 10.38 11.44 2.01
N GLN A 125 10.11 10.79 0.89
CA GLN A 125 9.69 9.39 0.88
C GLN A 125 10.88 8.53 1.22
N LEU A 126 10.73 7.68 2.22
CA LEU A 126 11.58 6.53 2.44
C LEU A 126 10.79 5.29 2.00
N SER A 127 11.42 4.46 1.18
CA SER A 127 10.91 3.15 0.79
C SER A 127 12.03 2.12 0.92
N ALA A 128 11.79 1.06 1.69
CA ALA A 128 12.77 -0.02 1.88
C ALA A 128 12.13 -1.41 1.77
N ILE A 129 12.87 -2.39 1.26
CA ILE A 129 12.49 -3.80 1.20
C ILE A 129 13.65 -4.67 1.68
N GLU A 130 13.38 -5.70 2.48
CA GLU A 130 14.43 -6.60 2.97
C GLU A 130 15.08 -7.38 1.81
N LYS A 131 16.38 -7.70 1.93
CA LYS A 131 17.08 -8.49 0.90
C LYS A 131 16.74 -9.98 0.97
N SER A 132 16.49 -10.52 2.17
CA SER A 132 16.32 -11.96 2.42
C SER A 132 15.10 -12.53 1.68
N ILE A 133 13.96 -11.83 1.75
CA ILE A 133 12.74 -12.15 1.01
C ILE A 133 12.99 -12.19 -0.51
N LEU A 134 13.80 -11.27 -1.04
CA LEU A 134 14.14 -11.22 -2.47
C LEU A 134 15.11 -12.33 -2.91
N THR A 135 15.82 -12.99 -2.00
CA THR A 135 16.85 -13.99 -2.35
C THR A 135 16.30 -15.16 -3.18
N ILE A 136 15.08 -15.66 -2.92
CA ILE A 136 14.52 -16.76 -3.72
C ILE A 136 14.26 -16.33 -5.18
N ILE A 137 13.69 -15.15 -5.41
CA ILE A 137 13.47 -14.59 -6.76
C ILE A 137 14.82 -14.37 -7.45
N LYS A 138 15.79 -13.83 -6.72
CA LYS A 138 17.15 -13.53 -7.17
C LYS A 138 17.93 -14.77 -7.63
N VAL A 139 17.82 -15.88 -6.89
CA VAL A 139 18.43 -17.16 -7.24
C VAL A 139 17.72 -17.82 -8.44
N THR A 140 16.39 -17.89 -8.40
CA THR A 140 15.59 -18.58 -9.43
C THR A 140 15.57 -17.85 -10.78
N ALA A 141 15.48 -16.52 -10.79
CA ALA A 141 15.60 -15.74 -12.02
C ALA A 141 16.99 -15.93 -12.66
N ALA A 142 18.06 -15.92 -11.87
CA ALA A 142 19.41 -16.17 -12.37
C ALA A 142 19.59 -17.60 -12.91
N ASP A 143 18.98 -18.62 -12.29
CA ASP A 143 18.97 -20.02 -12.77
C ASP A 143 18.26 -20.16 -14.13
N LYS A 144 17.15 -19.44 -14.35
CA LYS A 144 16.46 -19.40 -15.66
C LYS A 144 17.09 -18.43 -16.68
N GLY A 145 18.11 -17.66 -16.30
CA GLY A 145 18.65 -16.58 -17.14
C GLY A 145 17.67 -15.43 -17.39
N ILE A 146 16.71 -15.21 -16.50
CA ILE A 146 15.72 -14.14 -16.54
C ILE A 146 16.27 -12.88 -15.89
N LYS A 147 16.04 -11.72 -16.50
CA LYS A 147 16.44 -10.42 -15.95
C LYS A 147 15.27 -9.73 -15.25
N ILE A 148 15.49 -9.30 -14.01
CA ILE A 148 14.58 -8.38 -13.31
C ILE A 148 15.09 -6.95 -13.51
N ALA A 149 14.34 -6.12 -14.22
CA ALA A 149 14.71 -4.74 -14.57
C ALA A 149 14.73 -3.82 -13.33
N GLY A 150 13.73 -4.00 -12.47
CA GLY A 150 13.49 -3.26 -11.25
C GLY A 150 12.35 -3.90 -10.46
N ILE A 151 12.17 -3.46 -9.22
CA ILE A 151 11.14 -3.92 -8.31
C ILE A 151 10.42 -2.70 -7.74
N ALA A 152 9.09 -2.66 -7.76
CA ALA A 152 8.31 -1.57 -7.16
C ALA A 152 7.11 -2.04 -6.33
N PRO A 153 6.71 -1.26 -5.29
CA PRO A 153 5.45 -1.44 -4.58
C PRO A 153 4.23 -1.14 -5.46
N LEU A 154 3.20 -1.99 -5.38
CA LEU A 154 1.98 -1.92 -6.21
C LEU A 154 1.30 -0.55 -6.19
N SER A 155 1.10 0.05 -5.00
CA SER A 155 0.42 1.34 -4.85
C SER A 155 1.10 2.48 -5.61
N TRP A 156 2.43 2.49 -5.67
CA TRP A 156 3.17 3.50 -6.45
C TRP A 156 2.96 3.33 -7.95
N THR A 157 2.92 2.09 -8.45
CA THR A 157 2.77 1.82 -9.88
C THR A 157 1.43 2.32 -10.44
N VAL A 158 0.39 2.53 -9.62
CA VAL A 158 -0.90 3.07 -10.09
C VAL A 158 -1.03 4.59 -10.06
N LYS A 159 0.04 5.36 -9.74
CA LYS A 159 -0.01 6.84 -9.69
C LYS A 159 -0.60 7.49 -10.96
N SER A 160 -0.47 6.89 -12.14
CA SER A 160 -1.09 7.39 -13.38
C SER A 160 -2.63 7.22 -13.50
N LEU A 161 -3.30 6.59 -12.52
CA LEU A 161 -4.76 6.65 -12.32
C LEU A 161 -5.19 7.85 -11.46
N ILE A 162 -4.27 8.42 -10.67
CA ILE A 162 -4.58 9.43 -9.67
C ILE A 162 -4.58 10.82 -10.31
N SER A 163 -5.74 11.44 -10.39
CA SER A 163 -5.93 12.78 -10.99
C SER A 163 -6.10 13.92 -9.97
N LEU A 164 -6.25 13.60 -8.68
CA LEU A 164 -6.42 14.54 -7.57
C LEU A 164 -5.72 14.00 -6.32
N GLU A 165 -5.10 14.89 -5.56
CA GLU A 165 -4.42 14.58 -4.29
C GLU A 165 -4.78 15.64 -3.23
N PRO A 166 -4.93 15.28 -1.94
CA PRO A 166 -4.86 13.91 -1.42
C PRO A 166 -6.07 13.07 -1.85
N SER A 167 -5.86 11.77 -2.01
CA SER A 167 -6.91 10.80 -2.39
C SER A 167 -6.57 9.41 -1.86
N ILE A 168 -7.46 8.44 -2.08
CA ILE A 168 -7.21 7.03 -1.73
C ILE A 168 -7.40 6.19 -2.98
N SER A 169 -6.51 5.25 -3.26
CA SER A 169 -6.74 4.18 -4.25
C SER A 169 -7.20 2.91 -3.55
N VAL A 170 -8.20 2.23 -4.12
CA VAL A 170 -8.58 0.86 -3.76
C VAL A 170 -8.49 -0.01 -5.01
N LEU A 171 -7.56 -0.96 -5.00
CA LEU A 171 -7.25 -1.85 -6.11
C LEU A 171 -7.63 -3.28 -5.73
N GLN A 172 -8.48 -3.95 -6.51
CA GLN A 172 -8.62 -5.40 -6.39
C GLN A 172 -7.60 -6.09 -7.30
N MET A 173 -6.77 -6.95 -6.72
CA MET A 173 -5.94 -7.88 -7.46
C MET A 173 -5.97 -9.24 -6.74
N GLY A 174 -6.51 -10.26 -7.41
CA GLY A 174 -6.82 -11.54 -6.76
C GLY A 174 -7.94 -11.43 -5.72
N GLU A 175 -7.80 -12.19 -4.63
CA GLU A 175 -8.71 -12.18 -3.48
C GLU A 175 -8.46 -11.00 -2.51
N LYS A 176 -7.52 -10.10 -2.81
CA LYS A 176 -7.15 -8.96 -1.96
C LYS A 176 -7.62 -7.60 -2.53
N LEU A 177 -7.95 -6.70 -1.61
CA LEU A 177 -8.15 -5.27 -1.83
C LEU A 177 -6.97 -4.50 -1.25
N TYR A 178 -6.18 -3.85 -2.10
CA TYR A 178 -5.04 -3.02 -1.73
C TYR A 178 -5.48 -1.56 -1.64
N THR A 179 -5.34 -0.97 -0.47
CA THR A 179 -5.76 0.41 -0.18
C THR A 179 -4.54 1.26 0.14
N ALA A 180 -4.42 2.45 -0.45
CA ALA A 180 -3.29 3.34 -0.23
C ALA A 180 -3.70 4.81 -0.28
N GLN A 181 -3.14 5.64 0.61
CA GLN A 181 -3.33 7.08 0.58
C GLN A 181 -2.31 7.72 -0.37
N HIS A 182 -2.80 8.46 -1.36
CA HIS A 182 -1.99 9.23 -2.30
C HIS A 182 -1.96 10.69 -1.87
N TYR A 183 -0.75 11.22 -1.74
CA TYR A 183 -0.46 12.64 -1.59
C TYR A 183 0.81 12.92 -2.41
N ILE A 184 1.67 13.88 -2.03
CA ILE A 184 2.95 14.10 -2.72
C ILE A 184 3.85 12.84 -2.83
N GLY A 185 3.58 11.81 -2.01
CA GLY A 185 4.10 10.45 -2.17
C GLY A 185 2.98 9.41 -2.05
N VAL A 186 3.26 8.25 -1.45
CA VAL A 186 2.25 7.27 -1.05
C VAL A 186 2.49 6.87 0.40
N ASP A 187 1.42 6.85 1.17
CA ASP A 187 1.42 6.62 2.62
C ASP A 187 0.26 5.67 3.02
N GLN A 188 0.32 5.14 4.25
CA GLN A 188 -0.75 4.38 4.91
C GLN A 188 -1.37 3.27 4.04
N THR A 189 -0.50 2.45 3.44
CA THR A 189 -0.86 1.27 2.65
C THR A 189 -1.41 0.15 3.54
N THR A 190 -2.59 -0.38 3.21
CA THR A 190 -3.30 -1.43 3.94
C THR A 190 -3.90 -2.45 2.98
N THR A 191 -4.22 -3.65 3.47
CA THR A 191 -4.88 -4.70 2.68
C THR A 191 -6.06 -5.32 3.41
N ALA A 192 -7.06 -5.78 2.65
CA ALA A 192 -8.22 -6.50 3.14
C ALA A 192 -8.60 -7.64 2.19
N GLU A 193 -9.44 -8.57 2.65
CA GLU A 193 -10.04 -9.59 1.79
C GLU A 193 -11.16 -9.00 0.93
N VAL A 194 -11.32 -9.48 -0.30
CA VAL A 194 -12.47 -9.20 -1.19
C VAL A 194 -13.81 -9.63 -0.58
N SER A 195 -13.79 -10.57 0.37
CA SER A 195 -14.95 -10.98 1.16
C SER A 195 -15.35 -10.00 2.26
N ASN A 196 -14.43 -9.13 2.71
CA ASN A 196 -14.62 -8.21 3.84
C ASN A 196 -14.33 -6.72 3.45
N PRO A 197 -14.98 -6.17 2.39
CA PRO A 197 -14.77 -4.77 1.98
C PRO A 197 -15.20 -3.73 3.01
N GLU A 198 -16.00 -4.11 4.03
CA GLU A 198 -16.29 -3.31 5.22
C GLU A 198 -15.00 -2.76 5.86
N ASN A 199 -13.95 -3.57 5.93
CA ASN A 199 -12.66 -3.17 6.51
C ASN A 199 -12.05 -2.00 5.72
N VAL A 200 -12.13 -2.05 4.38
CA VAL A 200 -11.65 -0.96 3.50
C VAL A 200 -12.49 0.30 3.70
N VAL A 201 -13.80 0.15 3.85
CA VAL A 201 -14.73 1.25 4.12
C VAL A 201 -14.44 1.90 5.49
N GLU A 202 -14.18 1.14 6.54
CA GLU A 202 -13.80 1.65 7.86
C GLU A 202 -12.43 2.32 7.84
N THR A 203 -11.44 1.74 7.13
CA THR A 203 -10.15 2.39 6.88
C THR A 203 -10.33 3.73 6.16
N ILE A 204 -11.13 3.80 5.09
CA ILE A 204 -11.39 5.06 4.38
C ILE A 204 -12.11 6.10 5.26
N LYS A 205 -13.11 5.68 6.04
CA LYS A 205 -13.80 6.55 7.01
C LYS A 205 -12.81 7.10 8.06
N THR A 206 -11.85 6.28 8.51
CA THR A 206 -10.80 6.65 9.47
C THR A 206 -9.78 7.61 8.85
N LEU A 207 -9.23 7.29 7.67
CA LEU A 207 -8.31 8.14 6.92
C LEU A 207 -8.93 9.52 6.62
N LYS A 208 -10.19 9.57 6.19
CA LYS A 208 -10.92 10.82 5.95
C LYS A 208 -11.23 11.61 7.25
N GLY A 209 -11.31 10.94 8.38
CA GLY A 209 -11.44 11.57 9.70
C GLY A 209 -10.14 12.21 10.18
N ALA A 210 -9.01 11.50 10.00
CA ALA A 210 -7.67 11.98 10.32
C ALA A 210 -7.19 13.08 9.36
N GLU A 211 -7.45 12.92 8.06
CA GLU A 211 -7.14 13.90 7.02
C GLU A 211 -8.40 14.35 6.24
N PRO A 212 -9.08 15.43 6.70
CA PRO A 212 -10.22 16.01 6.00
C PRO A 212 -9.93 16.52 4.58
N SER A 213 -8.67 16.73 4.19
CA SER A 213 -8.26 17.16 2.85
C SER A 213 -8.38 16.09 1.76
N ILE A 214 -8.50 14.80 2.11
CA ILE A 214 -8.70 13.72 1.14
C ILE A 214 -9.93 14.01 0.26
N GLN A 215 -9.75 14.10 -1.06
CA GLN A 215 -10.76 14.62 -1.99
C GLN A 215 -11.69 13.54 -2.53
N THR A 216 -11.19 12.33 -2.76
CA THR A 216 -11.87 11.28 -3.57
C THR A 216 -11.27 9.90 -3.32
N VAL A 217 -12.01 8.84 -3.66
CA VAL A 217 -11.51 7.46 -3.77
C VAL A 217 -11.45 7.05 -5.24
N TYR A 218 -10.33 6.51 -5.70
CA TYR A 218 -10.16 5.84 -7.00
C TYR A 218 -10.35 4.34 -6.82
N LEU A 219 -11.39 3.76 -7.42
CA LEU A 219 -11.81 2.38 -7.19
C LEU A 219 -11.70 1.53 -8.45
N ALA A 220 -10.85 0.50 -8.39
CA ALA A 220 -10.62 -0.48 -9.45
C ALA A 220 -10.89 -1.89 -8.91
N SER A 221 -12.16 -2.30 -8.87
CA SER A 221 -12.59 -3.60 -8.33
C SER A 221 -13.63 -4.29 -9.22
N ASN A 222 -14.02 -5.52 -8.86
CA ASN A 222 -15.24 -6.13 -9.38
C ASN A 222 -16.50 -5.39 -8.90
N ALA A 223 -17.61 -5.56 -9.63
CA ALA A 223 -18.86 -4.82 -9.41
C ALA A 223 -19.50 -5.03 -8.02
N VAL A 224 -19.37 -6.22 -7.41
CA VAL A 224 -19.99 -6.53 -6.10
C VAL A 224 -19.28 -5.79 -4.96
N VAL A 225 -17.95 -5.74 -5.03
CA VAL A 225 -17.14 -4.91 -4.12
C VAL A 225 -17.42 -3.43 -4.38
N GLU A 226 -17.54 -3.05 -5.65
CA GLU A 226 -17.73 -1.65 -6.07
C GLU A 226 -19.07 -1.08 -5.57
N GLU A 227 -20.16 -1.82 -5.73
CA GLU A 227 -21.50 -1.47 -5.26
C GLU A 227 -21.52 -1.29 -3.74
N LYS A 228 -20.98 -2.26 -2.98
CA LYS A 228 -20.91 -2.23 -1.52
C LYS A 228 -20.07 -1.07 -0.98
N ILE A 229 -18.90 -0.81 -1.58
CA ILE A 229 -18.04 0.32 -1.19
C ILE A 229 -18.70 1.67 -1.53
N LYS A 230 -19.41 1.78 -2.66
CA LYS A 230 -20.21 2.97 -3.01
C LYS A 230 -21.35 3.22 -2.01
N ASP A 231 -22.14 2.20 -1.71
CA ASP A 231 -23.29 2.31 -0.80
C ASP A 231 -22.89 2.77 0.60
N GLU A 232 -21.73 2.35 1.11
CA GLU A 232 -21.27 2.76 2.43
C GLU A 232 -20.49 4.08 2.49
N LEU A 233 -19.93 4.57 1.37
CA LEU A 233 -19.08 5.77 1.34
C LEU A 233 -19.67 6.97 0.59
N HIS A 234 -20.81 6.85 -0.10
CA HIS A 234 -21.40 7.96 -0.88
C HIS A 234 -21.71 9.25 -0.08
N LYS A 235 -21.76 9.16 1.26
CA LYS A 235 -21.92 10.30 2.18
C LYS A 235 -20.60 10.82 2.78
N THR A 236 -19.49 10.13 2.53
CA THR A 236 -18.17 10.38 3.11
C THR A 236 -17.18 10.92 2.07
N LEU A 237 -17.12 10.31 0.90
CA LEU A 237 -16.24 10.71 -0.21
C LEU A 237 -16.88 10.39 -1.58
N PRO A 238 -16.61 11.20 -2.63
CA PRO A 238 -16.93 10.82 -4.00
C PRO A 238 -16.00 9.68 -4.47
N ILE A 239 -16.58 8.69 -5.14
CA ILE A 239 -15.85 7.56 -5.71
C ILE A 239 -15.77 7.70 -7.22
N GLN A 240 -14.54 7.72 -7.74
CA GLN A 240 -14.24 7.57 -9.15
C GLN A 240 -14.01 6.09 -9.45
N GLN A 241 -15.02 5.47 -10.05
CA GLN A 241 -14.91 4.13 -10.63
C GLN A 241 -13.96 4.19 -11.83
N MET A 242 -12.86 3.45 -11.76
CA MET A 242 -11.96 3.27 -12.90
C MET A 242 -12.54 2.23 -13.87
N ALA A 243 -13.03 1.12 -13.33
CA ALA A 243 -13.45 -0.06 -14.09
C ALA A 243 -14.53 0.26 -15.13
N THR A 244 -14.22 0.04 -16.41
CA THR A 244 -15.23 0.10 -17.48
C THR A 244 -16.10 -1.15 -17.48
N LYS A 245 -17.35 -1.03 -17.95
CA LYS A 245 -18.20 -2.19 -18.23
C LYS A 245 -17.49 -3.09 -19.26
N ALA A 246 -17.55 -4.40 -19.05
CA ALA A 246 -16.60 -5.35 -19.61
C ALA A 246 -16.44 -5.29 -21.14
N ASN A 247 -15.20 -5.08 -21.59
CA ASN A 247 -14.76 -5.44 -22.94
C ASN A 247 -14.68 -6.97 -23.08
N SER A 248 -14.60 -7.46 -24.31
CA SER A 248 -14.37 -8.88 -24.66
C SER A 248 -12.94 -9.38 -24.40
N GLU A 249 -12.23 -8.78 -23.45
CA GLU A 249 -10.88 -9.16 -23.03
C GLU A 249 -10.92 -10.42 -22.14
N LYS A 250 -9.84 -11.21 -22.14
CA LYS A 250 -9.72 -12.43 -21.31
C LYS A 250 -9.46 -12.15 -19.81
N ILE A 251 -9.49 -10.88 -19.42
CA ILE A 251 -9.00 -10.34 -18.14
C ILE A 251 -10.06 -9.33 -17.66
N PRO A 252 -10.39 -9.26 -16.36
CA PRO A 252 -11.32 -8.26 -15.85
C PRO A 252 -10.84 -6.83 -16.12
N SER A 253 -11.76 -5.92 -16.46
CA SER A 253 -11.42 -4.54 -16.85
C SER A 253 -10.64 -3.77 -15.78
N TYR A 254 -10.94 -3.98 -14.49
CA TYR A 254 -10.18 -3.38 -13.39
C TYR A 254 -8.72 -3.87 -13.35
N VAL A 255 -8.47 -5.17 -13.56
CA VAL A 255 -7.12 -5.74 -13.63
C VAL A 255 -6.38 -5.22 -14.87
N SER A 256 -7.05 -5.16 -16.04
CA SER A 256 -6.51 -4.60 -17.27
C SER A 256 -6.03 -3.15 -17.08
N GLN A 257 -6.84 -2.33 -16.39
CA GLN A 257 -6.48 -0.95 -16.04
C GLN A 257 -5.33 -0.83 -15.05
N ILE A 258 -5.25 -1.68 -14.01
CA ILE A 258 -4.14 -1.68 -13.06
C ILE A 258 -2.82 -2.04 -13.77
N ILE A 259 -2.84 -3.02 -14.67
CA ILE A 259 -1.68 -3.43 -15.48
C ILE A 259 -1.23 -2.30 -16.43
N ILE A 260 -2.17 -1.64 -17.12
CA ILE A 260 -1.85 -0.53 -18.04
C ILE A 260 -1.36 0.69 -17.27
N ALA A 261 -1.96 0.99 -16.10
CA ALA A 261 -1.52 2.07 -15.22
C ALA A 261 -0.10 1.83 -14.70
N ALA A 262 0.23 0.60 -14.29
CA ALA A 262 1.58 0.24 -13.86
C ALA A 262 2.63 0.58 -14.93
N MET A 263 2.43 0.12 -16.17
CA MET A 263 3.34 0.42 -17.27
C MET A 263 3.38 1.91 -17.64
N ARG A 264 2.24 2.60 -17.61
CA ARG A 264 2.16 4.04 -17.89
C ARG A 264 2.90 4.87 -16.83
N THR A 265 2.75 4.53 -15.56
CA THR A 265 3.46 5.22 -14.46
C THR A 265 4.96 4.98 -14.56
N LEU A 266 5.39 3.73 -14.71
CA LEU A 266 6.80 3.33 -14.79
C LEU A 266 7.57 3.91 -16.00
N THR A 267 6.87 4.44 -17.00
CA THR A 267 7.49 5.01 -18.21
C THR A 267 7.36 6.52 -18.33
N ILE A 268 6.64 7.21 -17.43
CA ILE A 268 6.55 8.68 -17.38
C ILE A 268 7.57 9.18 -16.33
N PRO A 269 8.62 9.94 -16.71
CA PRO A 269 9.67 10.36 -15.78
C PRO A 269 9.19 11.20 -14.59
N ASP A 270 8.06 11.91 -14.74
CA ASP A 270 7.49 12.76 -13.70
C ASP A 270 6.92 11.96 -12.50
N TYR A 271 6.67 10.65 -12.66
CA TYR A 271 6.27 9.77 -11.55
C TYR A 271 7.50 9.11 -10.92
N THR A 272 7.91 9.63 -9.77
CA THR A 272 9.07 9.17 -8.98
C THR A 272 8.81 7.85 -8.23
N VAL A 273 8.64 6.75 -8.97
CA VAL A 273 8.39 5.40 -8.39
C VAL A 273 9.65 4.82 -7.74
N PRO A 274 9.64 4.48 -6.44
CA PRO A 274 10.73 3.75 -5.78
C PRO A 274 11.00 2.41 -6.49
N THR A 275 12.22 2.26 -7.04
CA THR A 275 12.56 1.17 -7.97
C THR A 275 13.86 0.49 -7.55
N PHE A 276 13.74 -0.64 -6.84
CA PHE A 276 14.88 -1.37 -6.31
C PHE A 276 15.52 -2.28 -7.37
N LYS A 277 16.86 -2.34 -7.40
CA LYS A 277 17.62 -3.16 -8.36
C LYS A 277 18.04 -4.50 -7.74
N LEU A 278 17.77 -5.59 -8.43
CA LEU A 278 18.09 -6.94 -7.95
C LEU A 278 19.55 -7.30 -8.29
N ALA A 279 20.39 -7.42 -7.25
CA ALA A 279 21.79 -7.85 -7.40
C ALA A 279 21.91 -9.31 -7.83
N LYS A 280 23.04 -9.72 -8.42
CA LYS A 280 23.31 -11.14 -8.74
C LYS A 280 23.40 -11.99 -7.45
N PRO A 281 22.94 -13.26 -7.44
CA PRO A 281 23.08 -14.14 -6.29
C PRO A 281 24.53 -14.52 -5.99
N THR A 282 24.88 -14.55 -4.71
CA THR A 282 26.14 -15.13 -4.21
C THR A 282 26.13 -16.65 -4.38
N GLN A 283 27.20 -17.34 -3.95
CA GLN A 283 27.17 -18.81 -3.94
C GLN A 283 26.33 -19.32 -2.77
N ASP A 284 26.52 -18.78 -1.57
CA ASP A 284 25.80 -19.14 -0.35
C ASP A 284 24.26 -19.06 -0.53
N GLU A 285 23.78 -18.02 -1.24
CA GLU A 285 22.35 -17.87 -1.57
C GLU A 285 21.84 -18.96 -2.52
N LYS A 286 22.66 -19.42 -3.47
CA LYS A 286 22.27 -20.56 -4.34
C LYS A 286 22.27 -21.85 -3.55
N ASP A 287 23.27 -22.06 -2.71
CA ASP A 287 23.42 -23.28 -1.91
C ASP A 287 22.27 -23.42 -0.89
N GLN A 288 21.81 -22.30 -0.31
CA GLN A 288 20.60 -22.22 0.53
C GLN A 288 19.35 -22.78 -0.17
N PHE A 289 19.18 -22.52 -1.47
CA PHE A 289 18.00 -22.92 -2.25
C PHE A 289 18.24 -24.10 -3.21
N ALA A 290 19.45 -24.66 -3.25
CA ALA A 290 19.82 -25.76 -4.16
C ALA A 290 18.90 -26.97 -4.04
N THR A 291 18.55 -27.37 -2.82
CA THR A 291 17.59 -28.46 -2.58
C THR A 291 16.20 -28.16 -3.16
N VAL A 292 15.76 -26.90 -3.14
CA VAL A 292 14.46 -26.50 -3.71
C VAL A 292 14.50 -26.58 -5.24
N LEU A 293 15.58 -26.08 -5.85
CA LEU A 293 15.83 -26.16 -7.29
C LEU A 293 15.88 -27.62 -7.78
N SER A 294 16.71 -28.47 -7.15
CA SER A 294 16.88 -29.87 -7.53
C SER A 294 15.69 -30.78 -7.19
N SER A 295 14.79 -30.37 -6.29
CA SER A 295 13.59 -31.16 -5.95
C SER A 295 12.55 -31.24 -7.07
N LYS A 296 12.72 -30.46 -8.15
CA LYS A 296 11.86 -30.45 -9.33
C LYS A 296 11.80 -31.81 -10.04
N ASP A 297 12.96 -32.37 -10.36
CA ASP A 297 13.10 -33.56 -11.23
C ASP A 297 12.49 -34.84 -10.63
N ALA A 298 12.21 -34.84 -9.31
CA ALA A 298 11.75 -36.01 -8.57
C ALA A 298 10.22 -36.17 -8.47
N LYS A 299 9.41 -35.19 -8.94
CA LYS A 299 7.94 -35.20 -8.70
C LYS A 299 7.04 -34.99 -9.92
N GLU A 300 7.49 -34.37 -11.01
CA GLU A 300 6.62 -34.19 -12.19
C GLU A 300 6.36 -35.54 -12.90
N THR A 301 7.33 -36.46 -12.84
CA THR A 301 7.27 -37.83 -13.42
C THR A 301 6.13 -38.72 -12.90
N GLU A 302 5.57 -38.43 -11.71
CA GLU A 302 4.49 -39.25 -11.11
C GLU A 302 3.08 -38.73 -11.45
N ASN A 303 2.94 -37.48 -11.93
CA ASN A 303 1.63 -36.87 -12.19
C ASN A 303 1.25 -36.75 -13.69
N GLU A 304 2.21 -36.67 -14.62
CA GLU A 304 1.86 -36.69 -16.07
C GLU A 304 1.34 -38.05 -16.55
N ALA A 305 1.57 -39.13 -15.79
CA ALA A 305 1.14 -40.50 -16.13
C ALA A 305 -0.39 -40.75 -16.07
N LYS A 306 -1.22 -39.68 -16.07
CA LYS A 306 -2.68 -39.74 -15.98
C LYS A 306 -3.44 -38.83 -16.95
N GLU A 307 -2.79 -38.26 -17.96
CA GLU A 307 -3.56 -37.77 -19.12
C GLU A 307 -4.31 -38.93 -19.81
N THR A 308 -5.48 -38.60 -20.34
CA THR A 308 -6.52 -39.55 -20.72
C THR A 308 -6.10 -40.56 -21.79
N LYS A 309 -6.28 -41.86 -21.50
CA LYS A 309 -6.56 -42.84 -22.56
C LYS A 309 -7.91 -42.52 -23.21
N ASP A 310 -8.01 -42.71 -24.52
CA ASP A 310 -9.18 -42.39 -25.32
C ASP A 310 -10.51 -42.92 -24.75
N LEU A 311 -11.55 -42.07 -24.79
CA LEU A 311 -12.92 -42.55 -24.70
C LEU A 311 -13.27 -43.35 -25.97
N PRO A 312 -13.93 -44.52 -25.84
CA PRO A 312 -14.33 -45.30 -27.00
C PRO A 312 -15.39 -44.54 -27.83
N LYS A 313 -15.21 -44.56 -29.16
CA LYS A 313 -16.15 -43.92 -30.10
C LYS A 313 -17.56 -44.52 -29.96
N PRO A 314 -18.64 -43.72 -30.08
CA PRO A 314 -20.00 -44.22 -30.04
C PRO A 314 -20.25 -45.31 -31.08
N SER A 315 -20.76 -46.45 -30.65
CA SER A 315 -21.15 -47.55 -31.54
C SER A 315 -22.54 -47.32 -32.11
N VAL A 316 -22.70 -47.49 -33.42
CA VAL A 316 -24.00 -47.33 -34.10
C VAL A 316 -24.80 -48.63 -33.94
N VAL A 317 -26.05 -48.52 -33.44
CA VAL A 317 -27.00 -49.63 -33.36
C VAL A 317 -28.27 -49.27 -34.16
N PRO A 318 -28.86 -50.19 -34.95
CA PRO A 318 -29.90 -49.83 -35.92
C PRO A 318 -31.31 -49.67 -35.33
N ALA A 319 -32.20 -49.09 -36.13
CA ALA A 319 -33.63 -48.95 -35.83
C ALA A 319 -34.47 -50.17 -36.24
N ALA A 320 -35.78 -50.07 -35.98
CA ALA A 320 -36.89 -50.99 -36.28
C ALA A 320 -37.19 -52.10 -35.22
N ALA A 321 -38.45 -52.41 -34.89
CA ALA A 321 -39.72 -51.69 -35.11
C ALA A 321 -40.86 -52.33 -34.29
N THR A 322 -41.94 -51.57 -34.02
CA THR A 322 -43.36 -52.03 -33.80
C THR A 322 -43.66 -52.93 -32.57
N ASP A 323 -44.85 -52.91 -31.94
CA ASP A 323 -46.10 -52.17 -32.22
C ASP A 323 -47.01 -51.87 -30.99
N THR A 324 -47.89 -50.88 -31.17
CA THR A 324 -49.22 -50.55 -30.59
C THR A 324 -49.63 -50.70 -29.10
N ALA A 325 -50.23 -49.58 -28.62
CA ALA A 325 -51.41 -49.46 -27.72
C ALA A 325 -51.26 -49.81 -26.19
N ASP A 326 -51.92 -49.12 -25.24
CA ASP A 326 -52.89 -48.01 -25.31
C ASP A 326 -52.83 -47.11 -24.04
N GLN A 327 -53.25 -45.83 -24.15
CA GLN A 327 -53.77 -44.88 -23.12
C GLN A 327 -53.15 -44.77 -21.69
N ALA A 328 -52.99 -43.60 -21.04
CA ALA A 328 -53.33 -42.21 -21.36
C ALA A 328 -52.56 -41.21 -20.41
N ALA A 329 -52.99 -39.94 -20.39
CA ALA A 329 -52.59 -38.84 -19.50
C ALA A 329 -51.29 -38.06 -19.87
N THR A 330 -51.48 -37.03 -20.69
CA THR A 330 -50.50 -36.01 -21.09
C THR A 330 -50.26 -34.94 -20.02
N MET A 331 -49.04 -34.41 -19.93
CA MET A 331 -48.83 -32.98 -20.22
C MET A 331 -47.37 -32.66 -20.54
N ALA A 332 -47.15 -31.99 -21.67
CA ALA A 332 -45.90 -31.34 -22.04
C ALA A 332 -46.27 -29.99 -22.68
N ILE A 333 -45.41 -28.99 -22.54
CA ILE A 333 -45.50 -27.72 -23.27
C ILE A 333 -44.23 -27.59 -24.08
N ASP A 334 -44.42 -27.37 -25.38
CA ASP A 334 -43.36 -27.29 -26.39
C ASP A 334 -42.72 -25.89 -26.41
N LEU A 335 -41.51 -25.77 -26.95
CA LEU A 335 -40.70 -24.55 -26.88
C LEU A 335 -39.99 -24.27 -28.20
N GLU A 336 -40.66 -23.57 -29.12
CA GLU A 336 -39.99 -23.09 -30.34
C GLU A 336 -40.55 -21.76 -30.87
N ASN A 337 -39.66 -20.99 -31.52
CA ASN A 337 -39.92 -19.90 -32.46
C ASN A 337 -40.85 -18.74 -32.03
N VAL A 338 -40.24 -17.66 -31.54
CA VAL A 338 -40.71 -16.28 -31.78
C VAL A 338 -39.64 -15.53 -32.58
N LYS A 339 -40.08 -14.71 -33.54
CA LYS A 339 -39.25 -14.04 -34.55
C LYS A 339 -39.37 -12.52 -34.37
N GLU A 340 -38.24 -11.82 -34.33
CA GLU A 340 -38.22 -10.36 -34.16
C GLU A 340 -38.62 -9.61 -35.44
N GLU A 341 -39.45 -8.57 -35.29
CA GLU A 341 -39.50 -7.37 -36.11
C GLU A 341 -39.97 -6.18 -35.22
N PRO A 342 -39.65 -4.91 -35.56
CA PRO A 342 -39.63 -3.82 -34.57
C PRO A 342 -40.97 -3.10 -34.39
N GLU A 343 -41.28 -2.72 -33.14
CA GLU A 343 -42.38 -1.79 -32.85
C GLU A 343 -41.98 -0.31 -33.00
N LYS A 344 -43.00 0.52 -33.21
CA LYS A 344 -42.92 1.95 -33.54
C LYS A 344 -43.49 2.77 -32.36
N PRO A 345 -42.92 3.94 -32.00
CA PRO A 345 -43.42 4.72 -30.87
C PRO A 345 -44.86 5.21 -31.09
N ALA A 346 -45.62 5.29 -30.01
CA ALA A 346 -46.98 5.82 -29.94
C ALA A 346 -47.01 7.15 -29.18
N ASP A 347 -47.98 8.00 -29.52
CA ASP A 347 -48.00 9.41 -29.12
C ASP A 347 -48.34 9.65 -27.63
N LEU A 348 -47.75 10.72 -27.08
CA LEU A 348 -48.15 11.31 -25.80
C LEU A 348 -49.23 12.39 -26.06
N PRO A 349 -50.34 12.42 -25.30
CA PRO A 349 -51.37 13.44 -25.47
C PRO A 349 -50.94 14.79 -24.91
N GLU A 350 -51.21 15.83 -25.70
CA GLU A 350 -51.07 17.25 -25.41
C GLU A 350 -52.13 17.71 -24.37
N ILE A 351 -51.76 18.63 -23.47
CA ILE A 351 -52.69 19.29 -22.53
C ILE A 351 -52.36 20.79 -22.51
N GLU A 352 -53.33 21.63 -22.85
CA GLU A 352 -53.19 23.09 -23.01
C GLU A 352 -53.29 23.85 -21.68
N ASP A 353 -52.68 25.04 -21.63
CA ASP A 353 -52.89 26.07 -20.60
C ASP A 353 -54.26 26.76 -20.73
N THR A 354 -54.93 27.09 -19.61
CA THR A 354 -55.68 28.36 -19.53
C THR A 354 -55.93 28.89 -18.10
N GLU A 355 -55.40 30.10 -17.85
CA GLU A 355 -55.88 31.22 -17.00
C GLU A 355 -56.61 31.05 -15.62
N LYS A 356 -56.10 31.83 -14.64
CA LYS A 356 -56.79 32.79 -13.72
C LYS A 356 -58.01 32.33 -12.84
N ASP A 357 -58.37 32.97 -11.72
CA ASP A 357 -57.97 34.26 -11.12
C ASP A 357 -58.19 34.29 -9.58
N THR A 358 -57.80 35.41 -8.95
CA THR A 358 -58.27 35.98 -7.67
C THR A 358 -57.86 35.35 -6.33
N MET A 359 -57.36 36.21 -5.44
CA MET A 359 -57.24 36.00 -3.99
C MET A 359 -58.59 36.28 -3.28
N PRO A 360 -58.74 35.88 -2.00
CA PRO A 360 -58.58 36.92 -0.97
C PRO A 360 -57.88 36.45 0.32
N ALA A 361 -57.29 37.39 1.07
CA ALA A 361 -56.66 37.16 2.36
C ALA A 361 -57.59 37.49 3.55
N LYS A 362 -57.52 36.75 4.68
CA LYS A 362 -57.82 37.28 6.04
C LYS A 362 -57.39 36.39 7.24
N LYS A 363 -56.31 36.81 7.93
CA LYS A 363 -56.04 36.81 9.40
C LYS A 363 -56.35 35.61 10.35
N THR A 364 -55.39 35.45 11.28
CA THR A 364 -55.47 35.16 12.75
C THR A 364 -55.66 33.74 13.31
N ASP A 365 -54.69 33.38 14.18
CA ASP A 365 -54.77 32.67 15.47
C ASP A 365 -55.52 31.34 15.61
N LYS A 366 -54.75 30.25 15.84
CA LYS A 366 -54.46 29.79 17.23
C LYS A 366 -53.45 28.64 17.32
N THR A 367 -52.67 28.64 18.39
CA THR A 367 -51.93 27.48 18.91
C THR A 367 -52.90 26.47 19.55
N PRO A 368 -52.59 25.17 19.44
CA PRO A 368 -52.61 24.28 20.61
C PRO A 368 -51.23 23.65 20.84
N ALA A 369 -50.91 23.35 22.10
CA ALA A 369 -49.74 22.54 22.45
C ALA A 369 -50.18 21.09 22.66
N GLU A 370 -49.40 20.11 22.16
CA GLU A 370 -49.66 18.70 22.43
C GLU A 370 -48.37 17.93 22.73
N VAL A 371 -48.32 17.45 23.98
CA VAL A 371 -47.66 16.24 24.51
C VAL A 371 -46.49 15.63 23.70
N VAL A 372 -45.29 15.69 24.29
CA VAL A 372 -44.20 14.75 24.00
C VAL A 372 -44.32 13.56 24.97
N PRO A 373 -44.52 12.30 24.50
CA PRO A 373 -44.36 11.13 25.35
C PRO A 373 -42.87 10.81 25.54
N ALA A 374 -42.46 10.50 26.77
CA ALA A 374 -41.14 9.95 27.02
C ALA A 374 -41.07 8.49 26.55
N LEU A 375 -39.90 8.06 26.06
CA LEU A 375 -39.61 6.65 25.79
C LEU A 375 -38.34 6.26 26.56
N ASP A 376 -38.47 5.32 27.50
CA ASP A 376 -37.32 4.70 28.15
C ASP A 376 -36.60 3.77 27.17
N ALA A 377 -35.27 3.85 27.14
CA ALA A 377 -34.41 2.97 26.35
C ALA A 377 -33.12 2.64 27.11
N THR A 378 -33.21 1.73 28.08
CA THR A 378 -32.04 1.15 28.76
C THR A 378 -31.26 0.25 27.80
N GLY A 379 -30.30 0.82 27.07
CA GLY A 379 -29.36 0.09 26.20
C GLY A 379 -27.94 0.19 26.74
N ALA A 380 -27.39 -0.91 27.28
CA ALA A 380 -26.02 -0.95 27.78
C ALA A 380 -25.04 -1.12 26.61
N ALA A 381 -24.41 -0.02 26.16
CA ALA A 381 -23.34 -0.07 25.19
C ALA A 381 -22.04 -0.60 25.83
N VAL A 382 -21.57 -1.76 25.38
CA VAL A 382 -20.26 -2.30 25.78
C VAL A 382 -19.17 -1.53 25.05
N ALA A 383 -18.37 -0.77 25.79
CA ALA A 383 -17.22 -0.07 25.24
C ALA A 383 -16.08 -1.07 24.97
N ILE A 384 -15.87 -1.42 23.70
CA ILE A 384 -14.64 -2.11 23.26
C ILE A 384 -13.57 -1.03 23.08
N GLY A 385 -12.53 -1.06 23.92
CA GLY A 385 -11.42 -0.12 23.84
C GLY A 385 -10.42 -0.53 22.76
N LEU A 386 -10.33 0.25 21.69
CA LEU A 386 -9.11 0.34 20.88
C LEU A 386 -8.17 1.35 21.55
N ALA A 387 -6.95 0.90 21.85
CA ALA A 387 -5.91 1.76 22.42
C ALA A 387 -5.18 2.54 21.31
N ASP A 388 -4.84 3.79 21.60
CA ASP A 388 -4.18 4.69 20.67
C ASP A 388 -2.68 4.33 20.51
N ALA A 389 -2.16 4.50 19.30
CA ALA A 389 -0.77 4.23 18.92
C ALA A 389 -0.14 5.40 18.12
N ALA A 390 -0.67 6.61 18.27
CA ALA A 390 -0.09 7.82 17.68
C ALA A 390 1.30 8.15 18.26
N ASN A 391 2.36 7.75 17.54
CA ASN A 391 3.76 7.99 17.92
C ASN A 391 4.16 9.47 17.77
N GLN A 392 3.77 10.32 18.72
CA GLN A 392 4.22 11.71 18.79
C GLN A 392 5.58 11.84 19.48
N VAL A 393 6.64 12.02 18.67
CA VAL A 393 7.96 12.44 19.17
C VAL A 393 7.92 13.94 19.52
N THR A 394 7.57 14.25 20.77
CA THR A 394 7.58 15.62 21.28
C THR A 394 8.99 16.07 21.64
N PHE A 395 9.54 17.05 20.92
CA PHE A 395 10.75 17.75 21.34
C PHE A 395 10.43 18.67 22.53
N GLY A 396 11.16 18.51 23.64
CA GLY A 396 10.95 19.31 24.85
C GLY A 396 11.66 20.66 24.81
N GLU A 397 10.94 21.74 25.15
CA GLU A 397 11.55 23.05 25.41
C GLU A 397 12.34 23.05 26.72
N THR A 398 13.64 23.39 26.65
CA THR A 398 14.49 23.49 27.84
C THR A 398 14.19 24.77 28.61
N SER A 399 13.59 24.67 29.79
CA SER A 399 13.30 25.83 30.64
C SER A 399 14.58 26.47 31.21
N LEU A 400 14.65 27.79 31.21
CA LEU A 400 15.70 28.53 31.91
C LEU A 400 15.57 28.31 33.42
N ALA A 401 16.60 27.72 34.03
CA ALA A 401 16.82 27.78 35.47
C ALA A 401 17.74 28.96 35.80
N ALA A 402 17.39 29.76 36.81
CA ALA A 402 18.19 30.89 37.24
C ALA A 402 19.31 30.46 38.20
N THR A 403 20.50 31.05 38.03
CA THR A 403 21.56 31.07 39.04
C THR A 403 22.02 32.50 39.28
N THR A 404 22.22 32.85 40.54
CA THR A 404 22.62 34.19 41.00
C THR A 404 24.09 34.21 41.41
N ASP A 405 24.62 35.42 41.55
CA ASP A 405 25.85 35.82 42.26
C ASP A 405 27.22 35.74 41.56
N SER A 406 27.85 36.93 41.53
CA SER A 406 29.29 37.22 41.63
C SER A 406 30.23 36.71 40.52
N GLN A 407 30.92 37.57 39.76
CA GLN A 407 31.87 38.56 40.29
C GLN A 407 32.05 39.83 39.43
N THR A 408 32.81 40.79 39.97
CA THR A 408 33.17 42.10 39.43
C THR A 408 34.23 42.07 38.32
N ASN A 409 34.14 43.00 37.36
CA ASN A 409 35.30 43.81 36.97
C ASN A 409 34.87 45.11 36.27
N GLU A 410 35.73 46.12 36.33
CA GLU A 410 35.58 47.44 35.72
C GLU A 410 36.10 47.47 34.28
N LEU A 411 35.57 48.34 33.42
CA LEU A 411 36.34 49.34 32.66
C LEU A 411 35.45 50.25 31.78
N ASP A 412 36.00 51.43 31.44
CA ASP A 412 35.28 52.56 30.82
C ASP A 412 35.15 52.49 29.29
N SER A 413 34.06 53.08 28.77
CA SER A 413 33.97 54.06 27.66
C SER A 413 32.51 54.09 27.17
N ASP A 414 31.74 55.16 27.32
CA ASP A 414 31.90 56.55 26.84
C ASP A 414 31.76 56.70 25.32
N SER A 415 30.52 56.97 24.88
CA SER A 415 30.19 57.82 23.73
C SER A 415 28.68 58.10 23.72
N SER A 416 28.30 59.35 23.57
CA SER A 416 26.97 59.78 23.11
C SER A 416 26.86 59.52 21.57
N ASP A 417 25.76 59.74 20.83
CA ASP A 417 24.72 60.77 20.99
C ASP A 417 23.37 60.44 20.29
N LYS A 418 22.34 61.29 20.56
CA LYS A 418 21.06 61.39 19.81
C LYS A 418 21.23 62.35 18.58
N PRO A 419 20.23 62.73 17.73
CA PRO A 419 18.74 62.68 17.78
C PRO A 419 18.10 61.81 16.65
N GLU A 420 16.77 61.59 16.51
CA GLU A 420 15.64 62.49 16.10
C GLU A 420 15.85 63.19 14.72
N GLU A 421 14.85 63.40 13.84
CA GLU A 421 13.38 63.32 13.97
C GLU A 421 12.65 62.81 12.68
N LYS A 422 11.36 63.16 12.49
CA LYS A 422 10.37 62.48 11.61
C LYS A 422 10.24 63.04 10.17
N ASP A 423 9.41 62.31 9.39
CA ASP A 423 8.19 62.80 8.70
C ASP A 423 8.14 63.03 7.15
N GLN A 424 7.18 62.31 6.56
CA GLN A 424 6.15 62.75 5.58
C GLN A 424 6.41 63.01 4.06
N MET A 425 5.48 62.41 3.29
CA MET A 425 4.83 62.92 2.05
C MET A 425 5.61 62.93 0.71
N LYS A 426 4.98 62.93 -0.49
CA LYS A 426 3.62 62.48 -0.96
C LYS A 426 3.46 62.73 -2.48
N LYS A 427 3.21 61.67 -3.28
CA LYS A 427 2.73 61.73 -4.71
C LYS A 427 3.67 62.56 -5.64
N GLU A 428 3.43 62.85 -6.93
CA GLU A 428 2.30 62.62 -7.86
C GLU A 428 2.82 62.73 -9.33
N MET A 429 2.20 62.01 -10.30
CA MET A 429 2.17 62.36 -11.74
C MET A 429 3.50 62.48 -12.54
N ASP A 430 3.52 62.60 -13.88
CA ASP A 430 2.81 61.87 -14.96
C ASP A 430 3.48 62.21 -16.31
N GLN A 431 3.27 61.39 -17.36
CA GLN A 431 3.44 61.77 -18.79
C GLN A 431 4.83 62.30 -19.23
N GLU A 432 5.14 62.56 -20.51
CA GLU A 432 4.84 61.88 -21.78
C GLU A 432 5.88 62.41 -22.80
N LYS A 433 6.52 61.56 -23.62
CA LYS A 433 6.90 62.02 -24.97
C LYS A 433 7.16 60.92 -26.00
N THR A 434 6.46 61.05 -27.12
CA THR A 434 6.77 60.39 -28.39
C THR A 434 7.94 61.08 -29.10
N THR A 435 8.64 60.36 -29.98
CA THR A 435 9.35 60.94 -31.13
C THR A 435 9.34 59.93 -32.27
N LYS A 436 9.12 60.40 -33.50
CA LYS A 436 8.91 59.62 -34.71
C LYS A 436 9.94 60.05 -35.75
N VAL A 437 10.60 59.10 -36.41
CA VAL A 437 11.59 59.33 -37.49
C VAL A 437 11.25 58.41 -38.66
N THR A 438 11.61 58.80 -39.89
CA THR A 438 10.85 58.41 -41.09
C THR A 438 11.73 58.19 -42.34
N THR A 439 11.29 57.23 -43.19
CA THR A 439 11.52 57.13 -44.66
C THR A 439 12.83 56.56 -45.24
N ASP A 440 12.68 56.08 -46.48
CA ASP A 440 13.67 55.66 -47.49
C ASP A 440 14.37 54.28 -47.29
N LYS A 441 14.55 53.41 -48.31
CA LYS A 441 14.19 53.50 -49.76
C LYS A 441 14.08 52.11 -50.45
N ASN A 442 13.75 52.12 -51.75
CA ASN A 442 13.63 50.99 -52.71
C ASN A 442 14.95 50.15 -52.86
N ASP A 443 15.10 49.07 -53.66
CA ASP A 443 14.46 48.74 -54.97
C ASP A 443 14.76 47.29 -55.50
N VAL A 444 14.18 46.96 -56.68
CA VAL A 444 14.46 45.83 -57.61
C VAL A 444 13.84 44.45 -57.31
N SER A 445 13.61 43.68 -58.39
CA SER A 445 12.78 42.47 -58.54
C SER A 445 13.53 41.31 -59.23
N LEU A 446 12.94 40.09 -59.21
CA LEU A 446 12.82 39.19 -60.38
C LEU A 446 11.84 38.00 -60.14
N ALA A 447 11.56 37.23 -61.20
CA ALA A 447 10.83 35.95 -61.24
C ALA A 447 11.66 34.93 -62.09
N THR A 448 11.36 33.64 -62.31
CA THR A 448 10.16 32.77 -62.17
C THR A 448 10.50 31.48 -61.34
N ASP A 449 10.12 30.20 -61.51
CA ASP A 449 9.37 29.40 -62.54
C ASP A 449 8.84 28.02 -61.98
N THR A 450 8.52 27.09 -62.89
CA THR A 450 8.10 25.66 -62.80
C THR A 450 9.14 24.69 -62.15
N ALA A 451 8.92 23.38 -61.90
CA ALA A 451 7.85 22.36 -62.12
C ALA A 451 8.02 21.24 -61.03
N ASP A 452 7.02 20.49 -60.52
CA ASP A 452 6.00 19.57 -61.09
C ASP A 452 6.39 18.07 -61.14
N ALA A 453 5.47 17.22 -60.65
CA ALA A 453 5.32 15.76 -60.83
C ALA A 453 6.35 14.73 -60.23
N PRO A 454 5.96 13.42 -60.07
CA PRO A 454 6.56 12.50 -59.08
C PRO A 454 6.85 11.06 -59.62
N GLU A 455 6.81 10.06 -58.72
CA GLU A 455 6.48 8.62 -58.90
C GLU A 455 7.50 7.53 -58.49
N THR A 456 6.87 6.43 -58.08
CA THR A 456 7.29 5.19 -57.41
C THR A 456 8.32 4.29 -58.10
N ALA A 457 8.94 3.39 -57.32
CA ALA A 457 9.28 2.04 -57.79
C ALA A 457 9.18 0.99 -56.67
N THR A 458 8.68 -0.21 -56.99
CA THR A 458 8.64 -1.39 -56.11
C THR A 458 9.65 -2.45 -56.56
N SER A 459 10.07 -3.34 -55.66
CA SER A 459 10.55 -4.69 -56.05
C SER A 459 10.48 -5.69 -54.91
N LYS A 460 10.13 -6.94 -55.26
CA LYS A 460 10.29 -8.14 -54.43
C LYS A 460 11.50 -8.94 -54.94
N SER A 461 12.14 -9.72 -54.07
CA SER A 461 12.84 -10.93 -54.50
C SER A 461 12.81 -11.98 -53.39
N THR A 462 12.94 -13.26 -53.74
CA THR A 462 12.84 -14.40 -52.81
C THR A 462 13.59 -15.59 -53.40
N ILE A 463 14.77 -15.92 -52.84
CA ILE A 463 15.46 -17.20 -53.06
C ILE A 463 16.14 -17.64 -51.75
N ASN A 464 16.06 -18.95 -51.48
CA ASN A 464 16.77 -19.76 -50.48
C ASN A 464 16.82 -21.20 -51.11
N PRO A 465 17.54 -22.24 -50.61
CA PRO A 465 18.42 -22.34 -49.43
C PRO A 465 19.75 -23.09 -49.74
N THR A 466 20.32 -23.82 -48.74
CA THR A 466 21.38 -24.88 -48.80
C THR A 466 22.80 -24.43 -49.22
N THR A 467 23.91 -24.81 -48.57
CA THR A 467 24.17 -25.48 -47.26
C THR A 467 25.54 -24.97 -46.69
N GLU A 468 26.47 -25.61 -45.94
CA GLU A 468 26.72 -27.00 -45.45
C GLU A 468 27.58 -27.03 -44.15
N MET A 469 28.25 -28.16 -43.84
CA MET A 469 29.15 -28.38 -42.68
C MET A 469 30.58 -27.81 -42.96
N ALA A 470 31.52 -27.58 -42.03
CA ALA A 470 31.98 -28.38 -40.88
C ALA A 470 32.93 -27.55 -39.94
N PRO A 471 33.35 -28.04 -38.74
CA PRO A 471 34.06 -27.24 -37.74
C PRO A 471 35.61 -27.32 -37.79
N VAL A 472 36.27 -26.35 -37.15
CA VAL A 472 37.71 -26.35 -36.81
C VAL A 472 37.89 -26.22 -35.29
N VAL A 473 38.94 -26.82 -34.74
CA VAL A 473 39.17 -27.03 -33.30
C VAL A 473 40.59 -26.57 -32.91
N VAL A 474 40.83 -26.37 -31.60
CA VAL A 474 42.13 -26.11 -30.91
C VAL A 474 42.57 -24.63 -30.92
N GLY A 475 42.94 -24.12 -29.73
CA GLY A 475 43.40 -22.73 -29.56
C GLY A 475 43.65 -22.28 -28.12
N THR A 476 44.16 -23.15 -27.23
CA THR A 476 44.46 -22.79 -25.83
C THR A 476 45.76 -21.98 -25.69
N ALA A 477 45.71 -20.81 -25.06
CA ALA A 477 46.86 -20.18 -24.42
C ALA A 477 46.42 -19.21 -23.30
N SER A 478 47.11 -19.26 -22.15
CA SER A 478 47.01 -18.27 -21.08
C SER A 478 48.14 -17.25 -21.23
N ALA A 479 47.95 -16.01 -20.72
CA ALA A 479 48.89 -15.34 -19.80
C ALA A 479 48.53 -13.87 -19.56
N ASP A 480 49.02 -13.38 -18.41
CA ASP A 480 49.05 -12.02 -17.91
C ASP A 480 49.58 -10.95 -18.90
N SER A 481 49.30 -9.66 -18.64
CA SER A 481 50.33 -8.75 -18.07
C SER A 481 49.94 -7.25 -18.12
N LEU A 482 50.08 -6.59 -16.97
CA LEU A 482 50.41 -5.16 -16.74
C LEU A 482 49.61 -4.03 -17.43
N MET A 483 48.93 -3.25 -16.57
CA MET A 483 49.23 -1.84 -16.28
C MET A 483 49.92 -1.00 -17.39
N SER A 484 49.24 0.02 -17.88
CA SER A 484 49.90 1.24 -18.39
C SER A 484 49.06 2.49 -18.13
N THR A 485 49.60 3.42 -17.36
CA THR A 485 49.01 4.74 -17.09
C THR A 485 49.48 5.75 -18.13
N GLY A 486 48.58 6.58 -18.67
CA GLY A 486 48.95 7.68 -19.55
C GLY A 486 47.91 8.80 -19.59
N LEU A 487 48.22 9.95 -18.98
CA LEU A 487 47.49 11.19 -19.22
C LEU A 487 47.91 11.76 -20.58
N LEU A 488 46.96 12.14 -21.43
CA LEU A 488 47.13 13.19 -22.43
C LEU A 488 45.80 13.91 -22.71
N GLU A 489 45.70 15.13 -22.20
CA GLU A 489 45.00 16.25 -22.86
C GLU A 489 46.08 17.17 -23.49
N PRO A 490 45.75 18.19 -24.30
CA PRO A 490 44.49 18.47 -25.00
C PRO A 490 44.69 18.64 -26.53
N THR A 491 43.58 18.65 -27.28
CA THR A 491 43.49 19.47 -28.51
C THR A 491 42.07 19.95 -28.74
N THR A 492 41.84 21.25 -28.55
CA THR A 492 40.64 21.95 -29.01
C THR A 492 40.63 22.05 -30.53
N ASN A 493 39.46 21.87 -31.16
CA ASN A 493 39.26 22.28 -32.54
C ASN A 493 37.82 22.77 -32.72
N GLU A 494 37.65 24.07 -32.98
CA GLU A 494 36.35 24.67 -33.26
C GLU A 494 35.91 24.35 -34.70
N THR A 495 34.64 24.03 -34.90
CA THR A 495 33.96 24.23 -36.19
C THR A 495 32.50 24.58 -35.89
N SER A 496 32.08 25.79 -36.27
CA SER A 496 30.68 26.20 -36.12
C SER A 496 29.78 25.39 -37.06
N GLY A 497 28.72 24.80 -36.50
CA GLY A 497 27.65 24.13 -37.25
C GLY A 497 26.33 24.84 -37.00
N GLU A 498 25.90 25.66 -37.95
CA GLU A 498 24.72 26.51 -37.83
C GLU A 498 23.44 25.69 -38.07
N SER A 499 22.67 25.42 -37.01
CA SER A 499 21.40 24.68 -37.09
C SER A 499 20.20 25.64 -37.05
N THR A 500 19.46 25.73 -38.14
CA THR A 500 18.20 26.48 -38.22
C THR A 500 17.16 25.93 -37.24
N GLN A 501 16.65 26.80 -36.37
CA GLN A 501 15.58 26.51 -35.42
C GLN A 501 14.30 27.21 -35.91
N GLU A 502 13.25 26.43 -36.23
CA GLU A 502 11.96 26.99 -36.66
C GLU A 502 11.14 27.42 -35.44
N ASP A 503 10.98 28.74 -35.26
CA ASP A 503 10.07 29.30 -34.26
C ASP A 503 8.60 29.11 -34.68
N ILE A 504 7.85 28.33 -33.90
CA ILE A 504 6.41 28.13 -34.09
C ILE A 504 5.66 29.31 -33.43
N ASP A 505 5.24 30.30 -34.24
CA ASP A 505 4.51 31.48 -33.74
C ASP A 505 3.10 31.13 -33.22
N LEU A 506 3.00 30.96 -31.90
CA LEU A 506 1.80 30.49 -31.19
C LEU A 506 0.71 31.57 -31.02
N LYS A 507 0.52 32.44 -32.03
CA LYS A 507 -0.38 33.62 -31.97
C LYS A 507 -1.54 33.63 -32.96
N GLN A 508 -1.66 32.64 -33.85
CA GLN A 508 -2.71 32.64 -34.89
C GLN A 508 -4.07 32.02 -34.49
N PHE A 509 -4.31 31.70 -33.21
CA PHE A 509 -5.49 30.94 -32.78
C PHE A 509 -6.50 31.66 -31.86
N THR A 510 -6.75 32.96 -32.06
CA THR A 510 -7.98 33.63 -31.58
C THR A 510 -8.46 34.75 -32.51
N GLN A 511 -9.27 34.41 -33.53
CA GLN A 511 -10.18 35.36 -34.18
C GLN A 511 -11.37 34.64 -34.84
N THR A 512 -12.52 34.64 -34.15
CA THR A 512 -13.83 34.28 -34.72
C THR A 512 -14.83 35.35 -34.26
N SER A 513 -15.66 35.82 -35.18
CA SER A 513 -16.33 37.13 -35.09
C SER A 513 -17.56 37.17 -34.17
N GLU A 514 -17.90 38.39 -33.78
CA GLU A 514 -19.08 38.71 -32.97
C GLU A 514 -20.40 38.44 -33.71
N SER A 515 -21.45 38.14 -32.95
CA SER A 515 -22.84 38.47 -33.28
C SER A 515 -23.60 38.64 -31.96
N GLY A 516 -23.97 39.88 -31.64
CA GLY A 516 -24.48 40.26 -30.32
C GLY A 516 -25.98 40.08 -30.15
N VAL A 517 -26.40 39.87 -28.89
CA VAL A 517 -27.77 40.07 -28.41
C VAL A 517 -27.67 40.83 -27.09
N GLU A 518 -28.34 41.98 -26.98
CA GLU A 518 -28.39 42.74 -25.73
C GLU A 518 -29.21 41.99 -24.67
N SER A 519 -28.69 41.91 -23.45
CA SER A 519 -29.42 41.39 -22.28
C SER A 519 -29.11 42.24 -21.06
N ALA A 520 -30.12 42.95 -20.56
CA ALA A 520 -29.96 43.93 -19.50
C ALA A 520 -29.70 43.26 -18.13
N GLN A 521 -28.48 43.39 -17.62
CA GLN A 521 -28.13 42.89 -16.28
C GLN A 521 -28.80 43.73 -15.19
N THR A 522 -29.75 43.13 -14.47
CA THR A 522 -30.26 43.68 -13.21
C THR A 522 -29.31 43.36 -12.06
N ALA A 523 -28.95 44.37 -11.26
CA ALA A 523 -27.96 44.22 -10.21
C ALA A 523 -28.49 43.36 -9.03
N LYS A 524 -27.86 42.20 -8.80
CA LYS A 524 -28.14 41.36 -7.62
C LYS A 524 -27.56 42.00 -6.35
N PRO A 525 -28.31 42.05 -5.23
CA PRO A 525 -27.81 42.64 -3.98
C PRO A 525 -26.73 41.77 -3.34
N VAL A 526 -25.56 42.35 -3.08
CA VAL A 526 -24.45 41.66 -2.40
C VAL A 526 -24.77 41.45 -0.92
N ILE A 527 -25.03 40.20 -0.53
CA ILE A 527 -25.26 39.83 0.87
C ILE A 527 -23.92 39.90 1.63
N LYS A 528 -23.66 41.04 2.27
CA LYS A 528 -22.53 41.21 3.20
C LYS A 528 -22.78 40.41 4.47
N ASN A 529 -22.30 39.16 4.50
CA ASN A 529 -22.43 38.29 5.65
C ASN A 529 -21.62 38.87 6.84
N LYS A 530 -22.28 39.20 7.95
CA LYS A 530 -21.64 39.82 9.12
C LYS A 530 -20.88 38.76 9.92
N SER A 531 -19.60 38.59 9.62
CA SER A 531 -18.69 37.75 10.42
C SER A 531 -18.61 38.26 11.87
N GLY A 532 -19.40 37.64 12.75
CA GLY A 532 -19.46 37.98 14.16
C GLY A 532 -18.43 37.19 14.96
N ALA A 533 -17.27 37.78 15.26
CA ALA A 533 -16.23 37.18 16.11
C ALA A 533 -16.77 36.64 17.46
N ASN A 534 -17.88 37.22 17.94
CA ASN A 534 -18.62 36.81 19.13
C ASN A 534 -19.25 35.39 19.06
N GLN A 535 -19.29 34.75 17.88
CA GLN A 535 -19.69 33.34 17.72
C GLN A 535 -18.48 32.40 17.78
N MET A 536 -17.32 32.81 17.20
CA MET A 536 -16.07 32.05 17.29
C MET A 536 -15.56 31.97 18.73
N LEU A 537 -15.61 33.08 19.48
CA LEU A 537 -15.21 33.13 20.90
C LEU A 537 -16.04 32.18 21.79
N LYS A 538 -17.33 31.97 21.46
CA LYS A 538 -18.20 31.03 22.19
C LYS A 538 -17.80 29.57 21.98
N MET A 539 -17.44 29.19 20.75
CA MET A 539 -16.94 27.84 20.47
C MET A 539 -15.65 27.57 21.27
N ILE A 540 -14.69 28.51 21.26
CA ILE A 540 -13.43 28.39 22.00
C ILE A 540 -13.67 28.19 23.50
N LEU A 541 -14.52 29.02 24.13
CA LEU A 541 -14.83 28.90 25.56
C LEU A 541 -15.51 27.56 25.93
N ILE A 542 -16.36 27.01 25.06
CA ILE A 542 -16.98 25.69 25.29
C ILE A 542 -15.92 24.58 25.22
N THR A 543 -15.07 24.58 24.19
CA THR A 543 -14.02 23.56 24.02
C THR A 543 -13.01 23.58 25.18
N THR A 544 -12.55 24.76 25.60
CA THR A 544 -11.66 24.90 26.77
C THR A 544 -12.33 24.44 28.07
N GLY A 545 -13.62 24.73 28.25
CA GLY A 545 -14.39 24.27 29.42
C GLY A 545 -14.48 22.74 29.51
N VAL A 546 -14.76 22.06 28.39
CA VAL A 546 -14.81 20.59 28.33
C VAL A 546 -13.43 19.98 28.62
N PHE A 547 -12.36 20.53 28.04
CA PHE A 547 -10.99 20.03 28.25
C PHE A 547 -10.59 20.04 29.73
N ILE A 548 -10.87 21.13 30.46
CA ILE A 548 -10.55 21.25 31.89
C ILE A 548 -11.30 20.19 32.72
N VAL A 549 -12.57 19.92 32.40
CA VAL A 549 -13.37 18.88 33.09
C VAL A 549 -12.79 17.49 32.84
N THR A 550 -12.44 17.15 31.60
CA THR A 550 -11.84 15.85 31.26
C THR A 550 -10.52 15.62 31.99
N VAL A 551 -9.63 16.63 32.02
CA VAL A 551 -8.35 16.55 32.74
C VAL A 551 -8.56 16.38 34.26
N ALA A 552 -9.51 17.13 34.85
CA ALA A 552 -9.83 17.00 36.27
C ALA A 552 -10.34 15.60 36.65
N ILE A 553 -11.17 14.97 35.79
CA ILE A 553 -11.65 13.61 35.99
C ILE A 553 -10.49 12.60 35.88
N GLY A 554 -9.66 12.70 34.84
CA GLY A 554 -8.52 11.79 34.63
C GLY A 554 -7.52 11.80 35.79
N VAL A 555 -7.10 13.00 36.24
CA VAL A 555 -6.20 13.16 37.38
C VAL A 555 -6.85 12.68 38.69
N GLY A 556 -8.14 12.93 38.88
CA GLY A 556 -8.90 12.47 40.05
C GLY A 556 -8.95 10.94 40.17
N VAL A 557 -9.22 10.24 39.06
CA VAL A 557 -9.24 8.77 39.02
C VAL A 557 -7.84 8.18 39.22
N GLY A 558 -6.80 8.73 38.58
CA GLY A 558 -5.42 8.26 38.76
C GLY A 558 -4.93 8.37 40.21
N MET A 559 -5.21 9.50 40.88
CA MET A 559 -4.88 9.71 42.30
C MET A 559 -5.65 8.78 43.25
N ALA A 560 -6.88 8.40 42.90
CA ALA A 560 -7.65 7.44 43.70
C ALA A 560 -7.04 6.03 43.63
N ILE A 561 -6.63 5.57 42.44
CA ILE A 561 -6.00 4.26 42.23
C ILE A 561 -4.66 4.17 42.96
N LEU A 562 -3.81 5.20 42.85
CA LEU A 562 -2.50 5.25 43.54
C LEU A 562 -2.60 5.21 45.06
N LYS A 563 -3.69 5.74 45.65
CA LYS A 563 -3.93 5.63 47.10
C LYS A 563 -4.44 4.26 47.53
N TYR A 564 -5.03 3.48 46.62
CA TYR A 564 -5.55 2.15 46.93
C TYR A 564 -4.48 1.05 46.83
N SER A 565 -3.54 1.19 45.88
CA SER A 565 -2.44 0.21 45.69
C SER A 565 -1.37 0.27 46.78
N GLY A 566 -1.17 1.42 47.44
CA GLY A 566 -0.09 1.62 48.41
C GLY A 566 -0.25 0.96 49.79
N GLN A 567 -1.32 0.19 50.05
CA GLN A 567 -1.72 -0.17 51.42
C GLN A 567 -1.58 -1.66 51.81
N GLN A 568 -1.02 -2.54 50.97
CA GLN A 568 -1.03 -4.00 51.22
C GLN A 568 0.31 -4.72 51.44
N ASN A 569 1.49 -4.07 51.35
CA ASN A 569 2.78 -4.76 51.52
C ASN A 569 3.69 -4.13 52.57
N ALA A 570 3.79 -4.77 53.73
CA ALA A 570 4.79 -4.50 54.77
C ALA A 570 5.12 -5.80 55.54
N PRO A 571 6.19 -6.53 55.16
CA PRO A 571 6.61 -7.74 55.88
C PRO A 571 7.22 -7.40 57.24
N GLN A 572 6.85 -8.16 58.28
CA GLN A 572 7.59 -8.21 59.54
C GLN A 572 8.43 -9.48 59.60
N THR A 573 9.71 -9.36 59.91
CA THR A 573 10.60 -10.48 60.25
C THR A 573 11.37 -10.16 61.54
N PRO A 574 11.35 -11.06 62.55
CA PRO A 574 12.18 -10.91 63.74
C PRO A 574 13.65 -11.28 63.44
N PRO A 575 14.62 -10.77 64.23
CA PRO A 575 16.01 -11.20 64.11
C PRO A 575 16.19 -12.64 64.61
N VAL A 576 17.05 -13.41 63.92
CA VAL A 576 17.50 -14.73 64.35
C VAL A 576 18.96 -14.64 64.81
N GLU A 577 19.24 -15.23 65.96
CA GLU A 577 20.55 -15.25 66.61
C GLU A 577 21.46 -16.31 65.97
N VAL A 578 22.78 -16.07 65.96
CA VAL A 578 23.75 -16.90 65.22
C VAL A 578 24.59 -17.73 66.19
N GLU A 579 24.47 -19.05 66.12
CA GLU A 579 25.43 -20.01 66.70
C GLU A 579 26.26 -20.67 65.59
N GLU A 580 27.57 -20.79 65.80
CA GLU A 580 28.46 -21.58 64.94
C GLU A 580 28.45 -23.06 65.33
N VAL A 581 28.31 -23.97 64.37
CA VAL A 581 28.72 -25.37 64.56
C VAL A 581 29.25 -26.01 63.26
N THR A 582 30.56 -26.29 63.31
CA THR A 582 31.27 -27.52 62.87
C THR A 582 30.83 -28.26 61.59
N PRO A 583 31.75 -28.56 60.65
CA PRO A 583 31.44 -29.35 59.46
C PRO A 583 31.05 -30.80 59.80
N SER A 584 30.00 -31.28 59.14
CA SER A 584 29.42 -32.63 59.27
C SER A 584 29.44 -33.33 57.90
N PRO A 585 29.63 -34.66 57.79
CA PRO A 585 30.03 -35.31 56.55
C PRO A 585 28.98 -35.36 55.43
N GLU A 586 29.50 -35.52 54.22
CA GLU A 586 28.82 -35.55 52.93
C GLU A 586 27.70 -36.63 52.85
N PRO A 587 26.45 -36.27 52.51
CA PRO A 587 25.35 -37.23 52.42
C PRO A 587 25.44 -38.09 51.15
N THR A 588 25.41 -39.41 51.32
CA THR A 588 25.35 -40.40 50.24
C THR A 588 24.10 -40.19 49.36
N PRO A 589 24.19 -40.33 48.02
CA PRO A 589 23.06 -40.08 47.13
C PRO A 589 21.87 -41.00 47.43
N THR A 590 20.74 -40.39 47.79
CA THR A 590 19.45 -41.07 47.92
C THR A 590 18.93 -41.41 46.52
N PRO A 591 18.46 -42.65 46.25
CA PRO A 591 17.96 -43.02 44.94
C PRO A 591 16.69 -42.23 44.59
N THR A 592 16.74 -41.50 43.47
CA THR A 592 15.59 -40.80 42.89
C THR A 592 14.44 -41.79 42.62
N PRO A 593 13.21 -41.53 43.08
CA PRO A 593 12.08 -42.42 42.80
C PRO A 593 11.78 -42.44 41.30
N GLU A 594 11.75 -43.63 40.71
CA GLU A 594 11.46 -43.85 39.30
C GLU A 594 10.00 -43.45 39.00
N ALA A 595 9.81 -42.49 38.08
CA ALA A 595 8.53 -41.82 37.90
C ALA A 595 7.48 -42.76 37.29
N SER A 596 6.51 -43.18 38.11
CA SER A 596 5.53 -44.20 37.74
C SER A 596 4.41 -43.69 36.84
N SER A 597 4.08 -44.50 35.82
CA SER A 597 2.92 -44.40 34.92
C SER A 597 2.84 -43.18 33.98
N SER A 598 2.77 -43.46 32.68
CA SER A 598 2.41 -42.46 31.66
C SER A 598 0.90 -42.20 31.71
N ALA A 599 0.50 -41.20 32.49
CA ALA A 599 -0.88 -40.69 32.46
C ALA A 599 -1.17 -40.13 31.05
N THR A 600 -2.16 -40.70 30.35
CA THR A 600 -2.50 -40.28 28.98
C THR A 600 -3.14 -38.89 29.01
N LEU A 601 -2.44 -37.89 28.47
CA LEU A 601 -2.84 -36.49 28.51
C LEU A 601 -4.11 -36.23 27.67
N ASP A 602 -5.22 -35.88 28.34
CA ASP A 602 -6.47 -35.54 27.67
C ASP A 602 -6.50 -34.06 27.22
N LYS A 603 -5.99 -33.84 26.01
CA LYS A 603 -5.93 -32.54 25.33
C LYS A 603 -7.28 -31.84 25.16
N SER A 604 -8.40 -32.58 25.24
CA SER A 604 -9.75 -32.03 25.08
C SER A 604 -10.26 -31.32 26.33
N LYS A 605 -9.66 -31.57 27.50
CA LYS A 605 -10.03 -30.93 28.77
C LYS A 605 -9.23 -29.66 29.08
N LEU A 606 -8.03 -29.56 28.50
CA LEU A 606 -7.11 -28.45 28.77
C LEU A 606 -7.60 -27.14 28.14
N LYS A 607 -7.44 -26.04 28.87
CA LYS A 607 -7.64 -24.66 28.41
C LYS A 607 -6.29 -24.02 28.14
N LEU A 608 -6.05 -23.61 26.91
CA LEU A 608 -4.83 -22.93 26.49
C LEU A 608 -5.15 -21.50 26.06
N LEU A 609 -4.35 -20.54 26.52
CA LEU A 609 -4.28 -19.20 25.96
C LEU A 609 -2.98 -19.07 25.17
N ILE A 610 -3.06 -18.60 23.92
CA ILE A 610 -1.90 -18.20 23.14
C ILE A 610 -1.91 -16.68 23.02
N VAL A 611 -0.82 -16.01 23.40
CA VAL A 611 -0.66 -14.57 23.19
C VAL A 611 0.50 -14.26 22.25
N ASN A 612 0.28 -13.31 21.36
CA ASN A 612 1.28 -12.78 20.46
C ASN A 612 1.99 -11.57 21.07
N ALA A 613 3.27 -11.70 21.36
CA ALA A 613 4.19 -10.62 21.73
C ALA A 613 5.12 -10.22 20.56
N THR A 614 4.91 -10.79 19.37
CA THR A 614 5.62 -10.38 18.14
C THR A 614 4.85 -9.29 17.38
N ALA A 615 5.53 -8.58 16.48
CA ALA A 615 4.89 -7.69 15.51
C ALA A 615 4.11 -8.44 14.40
N LYS A 616 4.18 -9.78 14.33
CA LYS A 616 3.53 -10.59 13.28
C LYS A 616 2.05 -10.76 13.59
N ALA A 617 1.21 -9.91 13.01
CA ALA A 617 -0.25 -9.99 13.17
C ALA A 617 -0.77 -11.38 12.78
N GLY A 618 -1.71 -11.94 13.56
CA GLY A 618 -2.31 -13.25 13.27
C GLY A 618 -1.51 -14.48 13.71
N TYR A 619 -0.23 -14.36 14.09
CA TYR A 619 0.65 -15.51 14.38
C TYR A 619 0.10 -16.46 15.46
N ALA A 620 -0.47 -15.95 16.56
CA ALA A 620 -1.15 -16.78 17.57
C ALA A 620 -2.33 -17.60 17.01
N GLY A 621 -3.02 -17.08 15.99
CA GLY A 621 -4.07 -17.77 15.24
C GLY A 621 -3.53 -18.98 14.46
N GLN A 622 -2.37 -18.86 13.81
CA GLN A 622 -1.73 -20.00 13.15
C GLN A 622 -1.40 -21.12 14.14
N ILE A 623 -0.80 -20.77 15.29
CA ILE A 623 -0.42 -21.74 16.32
C ILE A 623 -1.67 -22.42 16.91
N LYS A 624 -2.78 -21.71 17.07
CA LYS A 624 -4.08 -22.30 17.41
C LYS A 624 -4.55 -23.33 16.37
N THR A 625 -4.43 -23.07 15.07
CA THR A 625 -4.81 -24.02 14.02
C THR A 625 -3.93 -25.28 14.04
N LYS A 626 -2.62 -25.14 14.30
CA LYS A 626 -1.72 -26.29 14.53
C LYS A 626 -2.17 -27.13 15.74
N LEU A 627 -2.45 -26.50 16.88
CA LEU A 627 -2.92 -27.19 18.09
C LEU A 627 -4.30 -27.84 17.92
N ALA A 628 -5.23 -27.22 17.19
CA ALA A 628 -6.54 -27.80 16.88
C ALA A 628 -6.39 -29.10 16.05
N THR A 629 -5.43 -29.14 15.13
CA THR A 629 -5.10 -30.34 14.33
C THR A 629 -4.63 -31.51 15.22
N ASP A 630 -3.89 -31.21 16.29
CA ASP A 630 -3.46 -32.20 17.30
C ASP A 630 -4.45 -32.36 18.48
N LYS A 631 -5.72 -31.99 18.26
CA LYS A 631 -6.89 -32.22 19.14
C LYS A 631 -6.92 -31.42 20.46
N PHE A 632 -6.24 -30.28 20.53
CA PHE A 632 -6.49 -29.28 21.59
C PHE A 632 -7.74 -28.47 21.24
N THR A 633 -8.83 -28.64 21.99
CA THR A 633 -10.14 -28.04 21.63
C THR A 633 -10.37 -26.66 22.22
N ASN A 634 -9.87 -26.38 23.43
CA ASN A 634 -10.19 -25.15 24.17
C ASN A 634 -9.02 -24.16 24.10
N VAL A 635 -8.73 -23.68 22.88
CA VAL A 635 -7.62 -22.76 22.60
C VAL A 635 -8.13 -21.35 22.34
N THR A 636 -7.79 -20.39 23.20
CA THR A 636 -8.02 -18.95 23.03
C THR A 636 -6.76 -18.28 22.47
N THR A 637 -6.93 -17.19 21.73
CA THR A 637 -5.85 -16.40 21.13
C THR A 637 -6.02 -14.92 21.44
N GLY A 638 -4.92 -14.20 21.65
CA GLY A 638 -4.91 -12.74 21.81
C GLY A 638 -3.55 -12.11 21.52
N ASN A 639 -3.44 -10.81 21.75
CA ASN A 639 -2.15 -10.12 21.84
C ASN A 639 -1.66 -10.17 23.30
N ALA A 640 -0.35 -10.12 23.50
CA ALA A 640 0.26 -10.06 24.83
C ALA A 640 0.05 -8.68 25.46
N LYS A 641 0.13 -8.64 26.80
CA LYS A 641 0.01 -7.44 27.64
C LYS A 641 1.33 -7.08 28.32
N GLY A 642 2.20 -8.06 28.55
CA GLY A 642 3.54 -7.86 29.07
C GLY A 642 4.60 -7.67 27.98
N ASP A 643 5.74 -7.11 28.37
CA ASP A 643 6.97 -7.11 27.58
C ASP A 643 7.72 -8.45 27.75
N TYR A 644 8.27 -8.99 26.66
CA TYR A 644 8.95 -10.28 26.64
C TYR A 644 10.30 -10.21 25.92
N SER A 645 11.28 -10.96 26.39
CA SER A 645 12.53 -11.19 25.66
C SER A 645 12.32 -12.14 24.48
N ALA A 646 13.25 -12.16 23.52
CA ALA A 646 13.13 -12.99 22.33
C ALA A 646 13.07 -14.50 22.67
N GLY A 647 11.97 -15.18 22.30
CA GLY A 647 11.76 -16.60 22.59
C GLY A 647 10.29 -17.05 22.51
N ASN A 648 10.01 -18.31 22.86
CA ASN A 648 8.65 -18.76 23.17
C ASN A 648 8.63 -19.28 24.61
N PHE A 649 7.62 -18.89 25.39
CA PHE A 649 7.51 -19.23 26.80
C PHE A 649 6.18 -19.90 27.09
N ILE A 650 6.17 -20.95 27.90
CA ILE A 650 4.94 -21.54 28.41
C ILE A 650 4.86 -21.45 29.92
N TYR A 651 3.84 -20.73 30.37
CA TYR A 651 3.46 -20.68 31.77
C TYR A 651 2.46 -21.78 32.06
N LEU A 652 2.73 -22.60 33.08
CA LEU A 652 1.91 -23.75 33.46
C LEU A 652 1.25 -23.48 34.81
N LYS A 653 -0.05 -23.75 34.92
CA LYS A 653 -0.79 -23.66 36.19
C LYS A 653 -0.42 -24.78 37.16
N GLU A 654 -0.13 -25.96 36.62
CA GLU A 654 0.44 -27.11 37.31
C GLU A 654 1.57 -27.70 36.44
N THR A 655 2.70 -28.08 37.04
CA THR A 655 3.89 -28.53 36.31
C THR A 655 3.64 -29.83 35.55
N ASN A 656 3.41 -29.72 34.24
CA ASN A 656 3.07 -30.84 33.37
C ASN A 656 4.02 -30.90 32.15
N PRO A 657 5.15 -31.65 32.22
CA PRO A 657 6.09 -31.74 31.10
C PRO A 657 5.51 -32.44 29.87
N ALA A 658 4.54 -33.35 30.06
CA ALA A 658 3.87 -34.02 28.95
C ALA A 658 2.99 -33.05 28.12
N LEU A 659 2.50 -31.96 28.73
CA LEU A 659 1.82 -30.87 28.03
C LEU A 659 2.80 -30.05 27.18
N VAL A 660 3.97 -29.70 27.74
CA VAL A 660 5.00 -28.95 27.00
C VAL A 660 5.40 -29.70 25.73
N SER A 661 5.83 -30.96 25.85
CA SER A 661 6.26 -31.75 24.69
C SER A 661 5.13 -32.16 23.73
N ALA A 662 3.86 -32.11 24.16
CA ALA A 662 2.74 -32.20 23.23
C ALA A 662 2.57 -30.91 22.41
N ILE A 663 2.73 -29.73 23.02
CA ILE A 663 2.63 -28.43 22.34
C ILE A 663 3.84 -28.22 21.42
N GLU A 664 5.07 -28.48 21.87
CA GLU A 664 6.30 -28.43 21.05
C GLU A 664 6.13 -29.26 19.77
N LYS A 665 5.73 -30.54 19.93
CA LYS A 665 5.51 -31.47 18.81
C LYS A 665 4.39 -31.04 17.87
N ALA A 666 3.31 -30.46 18.38
CA ALA A 666 2.18 -29.99 17.57
C ALA A 666 2.47 -28.71 16.80
N THR A 667 3.33 -27.84 17.33
CA THR A 667 3.56 -26.48 16.82
C THR A 667 4.86 -26.33 16.02
N ALA A 668 5.83 -27.23 16.27
CA ALA A 668 7.23 -27.15 15.89
C ALA A 668 7.97 -25.93 16.50
N LEU A 669 7.54 -25.50 17.69
CA LEU A 669 8.20 -24.45 18.47
C LEU A 669 9.15 -25.07 19.51
N ASP A 670 10.26 -24.38 19.75
CA ASP A 670 11.14 -24.52 20.91
C ASP A 670 10.58 -23.64 22.04
N ILE A 671 10.28 -24.23 23.21
CA ILE A 671 9.44 -23.61 24.25
C ILE A 671 10.08 -23.72 25.64
N THR A 672 10.41 -22.58 26.25
CA THR A 672 10.92 -22.53 27.63
C THR A 672 9.77 -22.49 28.64
N ALA A 673 9.71 -23.45 29.57
CA ALA A 673 8.73 -23.45 30.66
C ALA A 673 9.09 -22.43 31.75
N THR A 674 8.11 -21.64 32.19
CA THR A 674 8.29 -20.48 33.10
C THR A 674 7.20 -20.41 34.18
N ALA A 675 7.50 -19.74 35.31
CA ALA A 675 6.80 -19.99 36.57
C ALA A 675 5.61 -19.05 36.93
N SER A 676 5.32 -17.98 36.18
CA SER A 676 4.21 -17.06 36.51
C SER A 676 3.66 -16.28 35.30
N ALA A 677 2.40 -16.52 34.94
CA ALA A 677 1.69 -15.90 33.81
C ALA A 677 1.01 -14.56 34.13
N GLN A 678 1.36 -13.90 35.25
CA GLN A 678 0.49 -12.93 35.94
C GLN A 678 0.00 -11.73 35.11
N ALA A 679 0.69 -11.32 34.04
CA ALA A 679 0.20 -10.28 33.13
C ALA A 679 -0.97 -10.76 32.26
N GLU A 680 -0.91 -12.00 31.77
CA GLU A 680 -1.79 -12.51 30.71
C GLU A 680 -3.07 -13.12 31.26
N ASP A 681 -2.96 -14.01 32.27
CA ASP A 681 -4.10 -14.66 32.93
C ASP A 681 -4.16 -14.28 34.42
N THR A 682 -4.59 -13.04 34.67
CA THR A 682 -4.82 -12.48 36.03
C THR A 682 -5.90 -13.22 36.82
N GLN A 683 -6.66 -14.14 36.21
CA GLN A 683 -7.76 -14.87 36.84
C GLN A 683 -7.48 -16.37 37.01
N GLY A 684 -6.35 -16.89 36.50
CA GLY A 684 -6.05 -18.34 36.52
C GLY A 684 -7.08 -19.18 35.77
N SER A 685 -7.69 -18.63 34.72
CA SER A 685 -8.75 -19.26 33.92
C SER A 685 -8.25 -20.35 32.97
N TYR A 686 -6.96 -20.36 32.64
CA TYR A 686 -6.31 -21.31 31.73
C TYR A 686 -5.40 -22.28 32.49
N ASP A 687 -5.13 -23.44 31.89
CA ASP A 687 -4.23 -24.45 32.45
C ASP A 687 -2.77 -24.22 31.99
N ALA A 688 -2.61 -23.58 30.82
CA ALA A 688 -1.34 -23.00 30.39
C ALA A 688 -1.52 -21.76 29.51
N VAL A 689 -0.53 -20.87 29.53
CA VAL A 689 -0.42 -19.69 28.65
C VAL A 689 0.87 -19.80 27.84
N LEU A 690 0.75 -19.83 26.51
CA LEU A 690 1.85 -19.83 25.55
C LEU A 690 2.07 -18.41 25.03
N VAL A 691 3.25 -17.84 25.28
CA VAL A 691 3.67 -16.54 24.74
C VAL A 691 4.59 -16.76 23.56
N LEU A 692 4.25 -16.13 22.43
CA LEU A 692 5.04 -16.11 21.21
C LEU A 692 5.78 -14.77 21.12
N ALA A 693 7.11 -14.77 21.28
CA ALA A 693 7.96 -13.58 21.28
C ALA A 693 9.22 -13.77 20.40
N LYS A 694 9.11 -14.53 19.30
CA LYS A 694 10.21 -14.88 18.39
C LYS A 694 9.84 -14.69 16.93
#